data_AF-A0AAW0D0X7-F1
#
_entry.id   AF-A0AAW0D0X7-F1
#
_cell.length_a   1.000
_cell.length_b   1.000
_cell.length_c   1.000
_cell.angle_alpha   90.00
_cell.angle_beta   90.00
_cell.angle_gamma   90.00
#
_symmetry.space_group_name_H-M   'P 1'
#
loop_
_entity.id
_entity.type
_entity.pdbx_description
1 polymer ?
#
loop_
_entity_poly.entity_id
_entity_poly.type
_entity_poly.pdbx_seq_one_letter_code
_entity_poly.pdbx_strand_id
1 'polypeptide(L)'
;MMTFAEKLEIGLEMLREITNIESLQDASRALSLIVSIYLDDPDPPLDPQYRAVTKSLSLLQREPGLHELLKQAHADGSYDVVRNSVLIRHPDAIFPRSAEKFLERLKAPLKAFIASANPVTTWKSELTGTDALTDAHLASLGLLSQDLLPVMSLHDLGSFKHDPILSSRVDELFARGKKTVLVNTSGSGKTRLAFEGLCRHWGLYFTVFNYGARDLGSNDIANVIDRLELDLKSDVSSSTEGSRRLEQNHALAEGLIARALLARLLIFRMFLDIANANQGGLTEEHKKRWLMLQLLPSLKLGCDIFGSLASSLGNFDPGEEIAVTQAKIQELLDHDSHLFFVLDEAQQTARKFSGAFDAEPGKRHPLLLKIIDTWDKYFPAGSMSCVVAGTAIPGHLFEAAKYGDVVRWTSDTGSFDDPAVHERYLRRFLPAAYLDTDSGKAFLHRAWTWTRGRHRHTASLLMQMLVWYFQQPHTVLDDYVEKMTHFHPTDGKKWTDIERAQDWVIPEDVSLLNFHTHAYSSLRHSNIRHILRNVVYHHLVANHPVPPFKKNMIGLVSSGFGRFADGAMENIALDESIALVGATVWMTEQPTRSSTERGMPVDNYLKCIRHYPPSSSKAFAACLAFYFSRAFASNPTLSEIFTFADPVPAWAEQSAELVELHGRPGELRYSVAASDNPTGVLATSASSLDDIVSWLEHTNPDRTPFCVPQAAASPDLVFYLKLQDGSYLSIVMRVSAGFGDDENLLADLEEPNLFCDDEHGADSPTRRRAIELLSAAISSKDVDVSESTTSGSDKASPRVLRVIAAFEEQIDADTLMPTEDGAPYAYAVLARKMFKRFSATVSPETFVRTVARNVLKRKHDSLVVEGDVDLEEAGEERGTKRRRSMPVESGVEDDTEGRPQSKKAAARSGSKRARSAQPEEAASEGRPRGKRARVSESKQFADVEEEARVALEAAREHADVGEGESTKVGGSRGKKALVSGSKKIVDAGETEVDGHGGAAVGKIRAGGAPDEQSRKIKAVKAEAPQPVEEAEISGRMTLGPQTRRGKASSESHGSKEESSSA
;
A
#
# COMPACT_ATOMS: atom_id res chain seq x y z
N MET A 1 -10.38 69.57 -2.38
CA MET A 1 -10.90 68.22 -2.11
C MET A 1 -11.90 68.36 -0.98
N MET A 2 -13.13 67.87 -1.15
CA MET A 2 -14.07 67.84 -0.02
C MET A 2 -13.54 66.91 1.06
N THR A 3 -13.61 67.37 2.30
CA THR A 3 -13.38 66.56 3.50
C THR A 3 -14.46 65.48 3.62
N PHE A 4 -14.17 64.40 4.36
CA PHE A 4 -15.16 63.35 4.62
C PHE A 4 -16.42 63.91 5.28
N ALA A 5 -16.27 64.88 6.19
CA ALA A 5 -17.39 65.55 6.85
C ALA A 5 -18.31 66.28 5.85
N GLU A 6 -17.74 66.99 4.88
CA GLU A 6 -18.52 67.66 3.82
C GLU A 6 -19.23 66.64 2.90
N LYS A 7 -18.56 65.54 2.54
CA LYS A 7 -19.19 64.45 1.75
C LYS A 7 -20.32 63.77 2.51
N LEU A 8 -20.15 63.57 3.82
CA LEU A 8 -21.14 63.00 4.71
C LEU A 8 -22.36 63.91 4.83
N GLU A 9 -22.16 65.22 5.04
CA GLU A 9 -23.25 66.19 5.14
C GLU A 9 -24.06 66.27 3.84
N ILE A 10 -23.40 66.41 2.68
CA ILE A 10 -24.05 66.41 1.36
C ILE A 10 -24.80 65.09 1.12
N GLY A 11 -24.18 63.96 1.44
CA GLY A 11 -24.78 62.66 1.29
C GLY A 11 -26.01 62.44 2.18
N LEU A 12 -25.98 62.92 3.42
CA LEU A 12 -27.12 62.89 4.32
C LEU A 12 -28.26 63.81 3.85
N GLU A 13 -27.94 64.96 3.26
CA GLU A 13 -28.94 65.85 2.66
C GLU A 13 -29.63 65.20 1.46
N MET A 14 -28.85 64.58 0.55
CA MET A 14 -29.38 63.79 -0.55
C MET A 14 -30.21 62.58 -0.08
N LEU A 15 -29.86 61.96 1.05
CA LEU A 15 -30.68 60.91 1.66
C LEU A 15 -32.01 61.45 2.18
N ARG A 16 -32.05 62.68 2.72
CA ARG A 16 -33.29 63.34 3.17
C ARG A 16 -34.21 63.73 2.01
N GLU A 17 -33.67 63.96 0.80
CA GLU A 17 -34.48 64.21 -0.40
C GLU A 17 -35.29 62.97 -0.83
N ILE A 18 -34.88 61.77 -0.41
CA ILE A 18 -35.65 60.55 -0.59
C ILE A 18 -36.78 60.56 0.45
N THR A 19 -37.87 61.27 0.16
CA THR A 19 -38.95 61.56 1.12
C THR A 19 -39.60 60.35 1.80
N ASN A 20 -39.53 59.16 1.20
CA ASN A 20 -40.00 57.92 1.83
C ASN A 20 -39.31 56.68 1.23
N ILE A 21 -38.82 55.77 2.08
CA ILE A 21 -38.24 54.47 1.69
C ILE A 21 -39.33 53.37 1.73
N GLU A 22 -40.45 53.56 1.04
CA GLU A 22 -41.49 52.51 0.94
C GLU A 22 -41.16 51.50 -0.17
N SER A 23 -40.65 52.01 -1.29
CA SER A 23 -40.37 51.22 -2.47
C SER A 23 -38.94 50.65 -2.43
N LEU A 24 -38.77 49.43 -2.93
CA LEU A 24 -37.43 48.83 -3.11
C LEU A 24 -36.53 49.67 -4.01
N GLN A 25 -37.10 50.44 -4.95
CA GLN A 25 -36.36 51.31 -5.84
C GLN A 25 -35.71 52.47 -5.07
N ASP A 26 -36.47 53.11 -4.19
CA ASP A 26 -35.98 54.22 -3.37
C ASP A 26 -35.05 53.73 -2.27
N ALA A 27 -35.35 52.58 -1.67
CA ALA A 27 -34.45 51.87 -0.76
C ALA A 27 -33.10 51.55 -1.41
N SER A 28 -33.10 51.09 -2.66
CA SER A 28 -31.86 50.77 -3.37
C SER A 28 -31.01 51.99 -3.68
N ARG A 29 -31.64 53.13 -3.97
CA ARG A 29 -30.95 54.41 -4.16
C ARG A 29 -30.35 54.90 -2.85
N ALA A 30 -31.13 54.85 -1.77
CA ALA A 30 -30.67 55.22 -0.43
C ALA A 30 -29.48 54.36 0.00
N LEU A 31 -29.58 53.03 -0.13
CA LEU A 31 -28.49 52.10 0.19
C LEU A 31 -27.23 52.38 -0.64
N SER A 32 -27.40 52.59 -1.96
CA SER A 32 -26.32 52.94 -2.87
C SER A 32 -25.63 54.25 -2.49
N LEU A 33 -26.39 55.23 -1.98
CA LEU A 33 -25.87 56.49 -1.51
C LEU A 33 -25.10 56.32 -0.20
N ILE A 34 -25.68 55.61 0.78
CA ILE A 34 -25.03 55.27 2.06
C ILE A 34 -23.68 54.62 1.80
N VAL A 35 -23.66 53.59 0.93
CA VAL A 35 -22.44 52.90 0.55
C VAL A 35 -21.43 53.88 -0.06
N SER A 36 -21.86 54.73 -1.00
CA SER A 36 -20.99 55.73 -1.64
C SER A 36 -20.40 56.76 -0.67
N ILE A 37 -21.16 57.17 0.34
CA ILE A 37 -20.75 58.13 1.37
C ILE A 37 -19.66 57.53 2.27
N TYR A 38 -19.89 56.30 2.74
CA TYR A 38 -19.05 55.66 3.75
C TYR A 38 -17.91 54.83 3.16
N LEU A 39 -17.77 54.72 1.84
CA LEU A 39 -16.65 54.00 1.24
C LEU A 39 -15.28 54.63 1.46
N ASP A 40 -15.25 55.95 1.67
CA ASP A 40 -14.02 56.67 1.99
C ASP A 40 -13.73 56.69 3.50
N ASP A 41 -14.60 56.06 4.32
CA ASP A 41 -14.42 55.92 5.75
C ASP A 41 -13.38 54.81 6.05
N PRO A 42 -12.31 55.10 6.81
CA PRO A 42 -11.19 54.18 6.99
C PRO A 42 -11.52 52.93 7.81
N ASP A 43 -12.64 52.86 8.54
CA ASP A 43 -12.96 51.64 9.31
C ASP A 43 -14.46 51.43 9.63
N PRO A 44 -15.07 50.27 9.30
CA PRO A 44 -14.65 49.26 8.32
C PRO A 44 -15.11 49.62 6.89
N PRO A 45 -14.38 49.20 5.84
CA PRO A 45 -14.75 49.48 4.46
C PRO A 45 -16.05 48.76 4.07
N LEU A 46 -16.98 49.48 3.45
CA LEU A 46 -18.17 48.90 2.82
C LEU A 46 -17.83 48.30 1.46
N ASP A 47 -18.53 47.26 1.03
CA ASP A 47 -18.27 46.68 -0.30
C ASP A 47 -18.61 47.68 -1.42
N PRO A 48 -17.63 48.04 -2.29
CA PRO A 48 -17.84 48.97 -3.39
C PRO A 48 -18.93 48.58 -4.38
N GLN A 49 -19.26 47.28 -4.50
CA GLN A 49 -20.23 46.80 -5.47
C GLN A 49 -21.63 47.36 -5.24
N TYR A 50 -21.97 47.70 -3.99
CA TYR A 50 -23.28 48.25 -3.64
C TYR A 50 -23.42 49.74 -3.97
N ARG A 51 -22.36 50.41 -4.46
CA ARG A 51 -22.46 51.73 -5.12
C ARG A 51 -23.34 51.71 -6.37
N ALA A 52 -23.55 50.52 -6.96
CA ALA A 52 -24.48 50.38 -8.06
C ALA A 52 -25.89 50.14 -7.49
N VAL A 53 -26.83 51.03 -7.81
CA VAL A 53 -28.25 50.93 -7.44
C VAL A 53 -28.83 49.55 -7.78
N THR A 54 -28.43 48.95 -8.91
CA THR A 54 -28.87 47.60 -9.32
C THR A 54 -28.41 46.51 -8.38
N LYS A 55 -27.20 46.61 -7.82
CA LYS A 55 -26.66 45.67 -6.84
C LYS A 55 -27.31 45.86 -5.47
N SER A 56 -27.51 47.11 -5.05
CA SER A 56 -28.26 47.47 -3.84
C SER A 56 -29.71 46.97 -3.90
N LEU A 57 -30.37 47.11 -5.05
CA LEU A 57 -31.73 46.60 -5.28
C LEU A 57 -31.79 45.08 -5.15
N SER A 58 -30.84 44.39 -5.78
CA SER A 58 -30.75 42.92 -5.68
C SER A 58 -30.50 42.45 -4.24
N LEU A 59 -29.75 43.21 -3.44
CA LEU A 59 -29.51 42.91 -2.03
C LEU A 59 -30.79 43.10 -1.21
N LEU A 60 -31.48 44.23 -1.35
CA LEU A 60 -32.71 44.53 -0.60
C LEU A 60 -33.87 43.60 -0.99
N GLN A 61 -33.94 43.17 -2.25
CA GLN A 61 -34.87 42.12 -2.69
C GLN A 61 -34.57 40.75 -2.05
N ARG A 62 -33.31 40.49 -1.70
CA ARG A 62 -32.89 39.25 -1.05
C ARG A 62 -33.07 39.30 0.45
N GLU A 63 -32.86 40.47 1.05
CA GLU A 63 -32.85 40.68 2.48
C GLU A 63 -33.95 41.68 2.89
N PRO A 64 -35.22 41.24 3.02
CA PRO A 64 -36.30 42.10 3.48
C PRO A 64 -36.01 42.74 4.84
N GLY A 65 -35.28 42.03 5.71
CA GLY A 65 -34.83 42.57 7.00
C GLY A 65 -33.90 43.78 6.85
N LEU A 66 -33.03 43.81 5.83
CA LEU A 66 -32.21 44.99 5.53
C LEU A 66 -33.06 46.14 4.99
N HIS A 67 -34.11 45.85 4.22
CA HIS A 67 -35.05 46.86 3.75
C HIS A 67 -35.81 47.50 4.92
N GLU A 68 -36.31 46.71 5.86
CA GLU A 68 -36.96 47.23 7.07
C GLU A 68 -35.98 47.97 7.98
N LEU A 69 -34.74 47.48 8.11
CA LEU A 69 -33.68 48.19 8.84
C LEU A 69 -33.36 49.55 8.20
N LEU A 70 -33.32 49.60 6.88
CA LEU A 70 -33.07 50.83 6.12
C LEU A 70 -34.23 51.82 6.24
N LYS A 71 -35.47 51.34 6.23
CA LYS A 71 -36.66 52.15 6.52
C LYS A 71 -36.58 52.78 7.90
N GLN A 72 -36.29 51.97 8.91
CA GLN A 72 -36.17 52.44 10.28
C GLN A 72 -35.03 53.46 10.43
N ALA A 73 -33.85 53.15 9.92
CA ALA A 73 -32.69 54.05 9.93
C ALA A 73 -32.97 55.38 9.24
N HIS A 74 -33.71 55.36 8.13
CA HIS A 74 -34.12 56.56 7.41
C HIS A 74 -35.13 57.40 8.18
N ALA A 75 -36.15 56.77 8.79
CA ALA A 75 -37.12 57.44 9.64
C ALA A 75 -36.47 58.09 10.87
N ASP A 76 -35.48 57.41 11.46
CA ASP A 76 -34.72 57.88 12.63
C ASP A 76 -33.64 58.91 12.25
N GLY A 77 -33.36 59.10 10.95
CA GLY A 77 -32.28 59.95 10.45
C GLY A 77 -30.87 59.46 10.81
N SER A 78 -30.72 58.20 11.22
CA SER A 78 -29.46 57.58 11.64
C SER A 78 -29.18 56.32 10.84
N TYR A 79 -28.16 56.37 9.99
CA TYR A 79 -27.78 55.27 9.10
C TYR A 79 -26.65 54.39 9.64
N ASP A 80 -26.21 54.63 10.88
CA ASP A 80 -25.13 53.85 11.47
C ASP A 80 -25.50 52.37 11.60
N VAL A 81 -26.75 52.05 11.92
CA VAL A 81 -27.19 50.65 12.04
C VAL A 81 -27.14 49.93 10.70
N VAL A 82 -27.51 50.62 9.61
CA VAL A 82 -27.40 50.10 8.24
C VAL A 82 -25.92 49.96 7.86
N ARG A 83 -25.11 51.01 8.06
CA ARG A 83 -23.66 50.99 7.81
C ARG A 83 -22.96 49.85 8.56
N ASN A 84 -23.39 49.57 9.79
CA ASN A 84 -22.87 48.49 10.63
C ASN A 84 -23.46 47.11 10.31
N SER A 85 -24.42 47.03 9.38
CA SER A 85 -24.99 45.75 8.97
C SER A 85 -23.93 44.88 8.30
N VAL A 86 -23.81 43.64 8.80
CA VAL A 86 -22.94 42.60 8.24
C VAL A 86 -23.24 42.38 6.75
N LEU A 87 -24.49 42.54 6.33
CA LEU A 87 -24.94 42.35 4.94
C LEU A 87 -24.31 43.34 3.95
N ILE A 88 -23.86 44.51 4.40
CA ILE A 88 -23.22 45.54 3.57
C ILE A 88 -21.70 45.47 3.68
N ARG A 89 -21.20 45.15 4.87
CA ARG A 89 -19.76 45.05 5.16
C ARG A 89 -19.13 43.79 4.59
N HIS A 90 -19.86 42.69 4.69
CA HIS A 90 -19.41 41.35 4.31
C HIS A 90 -20.50 40.71 3.44
N PRO A 91 -20.62 41.10 2.17
CA PRO A 91 -21.58 40.44 1.29
C PRO A 91 -21.26 38.98 1.02
N ASP A 92 -20.00 38.60 1.22
CA ASP A 92 -19.56 37.21 1.28
C ASP A 92 -20.08 36.48 2.53
N ALA A 93 -20.64 37.17 3.53
CA ALA A 93 -21.36 36.55 4.65
C ALA A 93 -22.84 36.23 4.30
N ILE A 94 -23.30 36.60 3.10
CA ILE A 94 -24.68 36.28 2.69
C ILE A 94 -24.71 34.94 1.99
N PHE A 95 -25.52 34.04 2.53
CA PHE A 95 -25.63 32.68 2.01
C PHE A 95 -25.98 32.70 0.51
N PRO A 96 -25.20 32.01 -0.36
CA PRO A 96 -25.39 32.13 -1.81
C PRO A 96 -26.71 31.51 -2.29
N ARG A 97 -27.51 32.27 -3.06
CA ARG A 97 -28.75 31.76 -3.70
C ARG A 97 -28.51 30.53 -4.58
N SER A 98 -27.32 30.40 -5.17
CA SER A 98 -26.89 29.21 -5.92
C SER A 98 -26.87 27.97 -5.03
N ALA A 99 -26.31 28.09 -3.82
CA ALA A 99 -26.26 27.03 -2.83
C ALA A 99 -27.67 26.69 -2.30
N GLU A 100 -28.53 27.68 -2.02
CA GLU A 100 -29.92 27.43 -1.61
C GLU A 100 -30.71 26.67 -2.69
N LYS A 101 -30.66 27.14 -3.94
CA LYS A 101 -31.30 26.47 -5.07
C LYS A 101 -30.74 25.07 -5.30
N PHE A 102 -29.45 24.85 -5.02
CA PHE A 102 -28.85 23.52 -5.07
C PHE A 102 -29.43 22.60 -3.99
N LEU A 103 -29.46 23.06 -2.73
CA LEU A 103 -30.03 22.32 -1.60
C LEU A 103 -31.51 21.98 -1.81
N GLU A 104 -32.32 22.91 -2.32
CA GLU A 104 -33.73 22.66 -2.64
C GLU A 104 -33.90 21.60 -3.74
N ARG A 105 -33.07 21.64 -4.79
CA ARG A 105 -33.06 20.60 -5.84
C ARG A 105 -32.61 19.23 -5.32
N LEU A 106 -31.69 19.20 -4.36
CA LEU A 106 -31.16 17.99 -3.76
C LEU A 106 -32.16 17.28 -2.84
N LYS A 107 -33.05 18.03 -2.20
CA LYS A 107 -33.99 17.54 -1.18
C LYS A 107 -34.83 16.33 -1.63
N ALA A 108 -35.40 16.38 -2.83
CA ALA A 108 -36.24 15.28 -3.34
C ALA A 108 -35.42 14.02 -3.68
N PRO A 109 -34.31 14.08 -4.45
CA PRO A 109 -33.40 12.95 -4.63
C PRO A 109 -32.87 12.36 -3.30
N LEU A 110 -32.51 13.21 -2.34
CA LEU A 110 -32.01 12.79 -1.04
C LEU A 110 -33.09 12.06 -0.24
N LYS A 111 -34.33 12.56 -0.23
CA LYS A 111 -35.47 11.88 0.39
C LYS A 111 -35.74 10.52 -0.24
N ALA A 112 -35.68 10.42 -1.57
CA ALA A 112 -35.83 9.14 -2.27
C ALA A 112 -34.71 8.16 -1.93
N PHE A 113 -33.46 8.63 -1.82
CA PHE A 113 -32.32 7.82 -1.39
C PHE A 113 -32.50 7.30 0.04
N ILE A 114 -32.86 8.17 0.99
CA ILE A 114 -33.08 7.81 2.39
C ILE A 114 -34.26 6.84 2.55
N ALA A 115 -35.31 6.95 1.73
CA ALA A 115 -36.47 6.06 1.79
C ALA A 115 -36.26 4.71 1.06
N SER A 116 -35.26 4.60 0.18
CA SER A 116 -35.04 3.39 -0.61
C SER A 116 -34.65 2.20 0.27
N ALA A 117 -35.16 1.00 -0.03
CA ALA A 117 -34.65 -0.23 0.58
C ALA A 117 -33.23 -0.54 0.09
N ASN A 118 -32.97 -0.30 -1.20
CA ASN A 118 -31.69 -0.51 -1.87
C ASN A 118 -31.31 0.76 -2.63
N PRO A 119 -30.63 1.72 -1.97
CA PRO A 119 -30.33 3.01 -2.59
C PRO A 119 -29.26 2.93 -3.70
N VAL A 120 -28.53 1.82 -3.78
CA VAL A 120 -27.41 1.62 -4.71
C VAL A 120 -27.69 0.40 -5.56
N THR A 121 -27.27 0.47 -6.83
CA THR A 121 -27.41 -0.62 -7.79
C THR A 121 -26.60 -1.83 -7.33
N THR A 122 -27.28 -2.95 -7.14
CA THR A 122 -26.64 -4.25 -6.97
C THR A 122 -25.98 -4.64 -8.28
N TRP A 123 -24.74 -5.08 -8.20
CA TRP A 123 -24.02 -5.63 -9.34
C TRP A 123 -24.78 -6.83 -9.90
N LYS A 124 -24.90 -6.85 -11.22
CA LYS A 124 -25.51 -7.94 -11.97
C LYS A 124 -24.52 -8.40 -13.02
N SER A 125 -24.45 -9.70 -13.19
CA SER A 125 -23.76 -10.32 -14.31
C SER A 125 -24.34 -9.81 -15.64
N GLU A 126 -23.49 -9.34 -16.55
CA GLU A 126 -23.91 -8.97 -17.91
C GLU A 126 -23.75 -10.08 -18.94
N LEU A 127 -22.92 -11.10 -18.65
CA LEU A 127 -22.67 -12.18 -19.59
C LEU A 127 -23.84 -13.16 -19.62
N THR A 128 -24.30 -13.43 -20.83
CA THR A 128 -25.29 -14.45 -21.12
C THR A 128 -24.63 -15.83 -21.16
N GLY A 129 -25.12 -16.80 -20.39
CA GLY A 129 -24.66 -18.19 -20.46
C GLY A 129 -24.09 -18.79 -19.17
N THR A 130 -24.16 -18.08 -18.05
CA THR A 130 -23.97 -18.68 -16.72
C THR A 130 -25.11 -19.66 -16.41
N ASP A 131 -24.80 -20.71 -15.64
CA ASP A 131 -25.83 -21.61 -15.15
C ASP A 131 -26.67 -20.94 -14.04
N ALA A 132 -27.90 -21.41 -13.84
CA ALA A 132 -28.83 -20.81 -12.89
C ALA A 132 -28.35 -20.86 -11.42
N LEU A 133 -27.49 -21.82 -11.04
CA LEU A 133 -26.95 -21.90 -9.69
C LEU A 133 -25.88 -20.83 -9.47
N THR A 134 -25.02 -20.62 -10.46
CA THR A 134 -24.02 -19.53 -10.44
C THR A 134 -24.69 -18.16 -10.39
N ASP A 135 -25.74 -17.94 -11.18
CA ASP A 135 -26.52 -16.68 -11.13
C ASP A 135 -27.19 -16.47 -9.77
N ALA A 136 -27.80 -17.51 -9.22
CA ALA A 136 -28.42 -17.45 -7.89
C ALA A 136 -27.39 -17.16 -6.80
N HIS A 137 -26.21 -17.77 -6.88
CA HIS A 137 -25.09 -17.54 -5.96
C HIS A 137 -24.58 -16.10 -6.04
N LEU A 138 -24.29 -15.58 -7.25
CA LEU A 138 -23.84 -14.19 -7.44
C LEU A 138 -24.86 -13.18 -6.93
N ALA A 139 -26.15 -13.42 -7.20
CA ALA A 139 -27.23 -12.59 -6.67
C ALA A 139 -27.29 -12.63 -5.13
N SER A 140 -27.00 -13.78 -4.52
CA SER A 140 -26.99 -13.94 -3.06
C SER A 140 -25.86 -13.16 -2.36
N LEU A 141 -24.76 -12.85 -3.06
CA LEU A 141 -23.66 -12.08 -2.51
C LEU A 141 -24.03 -10.60 -2.27
N GLY A 142 -25.08 -10.09 -2.92
CA GLY A 142 -25.56 -8.72 -2.71
C GLY A 142 -24.51 -7.64 -3.00
N LEU A 143 -23.60 -7.90 -3.95
CA LEU A 143 -22.50 -6.99 -4.28
C LEU A 143 -23.03 -5.69 -4.87
N LEU A 144 -22.39 -4.56 -4.54
CA LEU A 144 -22.70 -3.27 -5.15
C LEU A 144 -21.85 -3.07 -6.41
N SER A 145 -22.39 -2.38 -7.42
CA SER A 145 -21.66 -2.04 -8.65
C SER A 145 -21.31 -0.57 -8.76
N GLN A 146 -20.13 -0.30 -9.29
CA GLN A 146 -19.73 0.99 -9.85
C GLN A 146 -19.10 0.72 -11.22
N ASP A 147 -19.58 1.41 -12.26
CA ASP A 147 -19.13 1.20 -13.65
C ASP A 147 -19.09 -0.28 -14.06
N LEU A 148 -20.16 -1.03 -13.75
CA LEU A 148 -20.34 -2.46 -14.06
C LEU A 148 -19.40 -3.43 -13.32
N LEU A 149 -18.53 -2.93 -12.43
CA LEU A 149 -17.63 -3.75 -11.63
C LEU A 149 -18.10 -3.87 -10.18
N PRO A 150 -17.91 -5.04 -9.53
CA PRO A 150 -18.26 -5.21 -8.13
C PRO A 150 -17.29 -4.43 -7.22
N VAL A 151 -17.84 -3.68 -6.27
CA VAL A 151 -17.06 -2.87 -5.33
C VAL A 151 -16.80 -3.65 -4.04
N MET A 152 -15.72 -4.42 -4.03
CA MET A 152 -15.38 -5.34 -2.93
C MET A 152 -15.25 -4.66 -1.55
N SER A 153 -14.79 -3.40 -1.52
CA SER A 153 -14.67 -2.62 -0.28
C SER A 153 -16.01 -2.28 0.37
N LEU A 154 -17.14 -2.44 -0.33
CA LEU A 154 -18.49 -2.19 0.17
C LEU A 154 -19.30 -3.47 0.45
N HIS A 155 -18.76 -4.64 0.11
CA HIS A 155 -19.41 -5.91 0.38
C HIS A 155 -19.63 -6.10 1.89
N ASP A 156 -20.87 -6.40 2.29
CA ASP A 156 -21.28 -6.63 3.67
C ASP A 156 -20.78 -5.53 4.63
N LEU A 157 -20.93 -4.28 4.20
CA LEU A 157 -20.49 -3.11 4.95
C LEU A 157 -21.26 -2.97 6.28
N GLY A 158 -20.53 -2.80 7.38
CA GLY A 158 -21.05 -2.74 8.75
C GLY A 158 -20.97 -4.07 9.51
N SER A 159 -20.44 -5.12 8.89
CA SER A 159 -20.36 -6.47 9.45
C SER A 159 -19.27 -6.65 10.50
N PHE A 160 -18.28 -5.75 10.58
CA PHE A 160 -17.14 -5.91 11.49
C PHE A 160 -17.56 -5.94 12.97
N LYS A 161 -18.77 -5.49 13.30
CA LYS A 161 -19.32 -5.53 14.66
C LYS A 161 -19.60 -6.94 15.17
N HIS A 162 -19.65 -7.91 14.25
CA HIS A 162 -19.90 -9.32 14.57
C HIS A 162 -18.62 -10.12 14.77
N ASP A 163 -17.46 -9.55 14.41
CA ASP A 163 -16.15 -10.15 14.64
C ASP A 163 -15.44 -9.39 15.77
N PRO A 164 -15.15 -10.03 16.93
CA PRO A 164 -14.58 -9.34 18.08
C PRO A 164 -13.24 -8.65 17.79
N ILE A 165 -12.39 -9.24 16.95
CA ILE A 165 -11.05 -8.72 16.64
C ILE A 165 -11.19 -7.48 15.75
N LEU A 166 -11.98 -7.59 14.67
CA LEU A 166 -12.24 -6.47 13.79
C LEU A 166 -13.02 -5.35 14.49
N SER A 167 -13.89 -5.70 15.44
CA SER A 167 -14.59 -4.74 16.28
C SER A 167 -13.64 -3.93 17.15
N SER A 168 -12.72 -4.58 17.86
CA SER A 168 -11.71 -3.90 18.69
C SER A 168 -10.90 -2.88 17.88
N ARG A 169 -10.46 -3.28 16.68
CA ARG A 169 -9.71 -2.39 15.77
C ARG A 169 -10.48 -1.13 15.39
N VAL A 170 -11.77 -1.28 15.08
CA VAL A 170 -12.64 -0.13 14.76
C VAL A 170 -12.81 0.78 15.97
N ASP A 171 -13.02 0.19 17.16
CA ASP A 171 -13.24 0.95 18.39
C ASP A 171 -11.97 1.71 18.84
N GLU A 172 -10.79 1.11 18.65
CA GLU A 172 -9.49 1.76 18.88
C GLU A 172 -9.24 2.92 17.91
N LEU A 173 -9.64 2.76 16.65
CA LEU A 173 -9.51 3.77 15.61
C LEU A 173 -10.42 4.98 15.87
N PHE A 174 -11.68 4.72 16.23
CA PHE A 174 -12.74 5.72 16.47
C PHE A 174 -12.88 6.08 17.96
N ALA A 175 -11.77 6.46 18.59
CA ALA A 175 -11.78 6.94 19.97
C ALA A 175 -12.22 8.41 20.07
N ARG A 176 -13.17 8.71 20.96
CA ARG A 176 -13.67 10.08 21.20
C ARG A 176 -12.57 11.01 21.73
N GLY A 177 -12.57 12.25 21.25
CA GLY A 177 -11.62 13.31 21.61
C GLY A 177 -10.18 13.05 21.17
N LYS A 178 -9.95 12.08 20.27
CA LYS A 178 -8.62 11.68 19.82
C LYS A 178 -8.46 11.90 18.33
N LYS A 179 -7.24 12.23 17.94
CA LYS A 179 -6.79 12.27 16.55
C LYS A 179 -5.99 10.98 16.32
N THR A 180 -6.51 10.04 15.56
CA THR A 180 -5.83 8.78 15.26
C THR A 180 -5.22 8.85 13.87
N VAL A 181 -3.92 8.58 13.74
CA VAL A 181 -3.23 8.44 12.46
C VAL A 181 -3.07 6.95 12.17
N LEU A 182 -3.69 6.49 11.09
CA LEU A 182 -3.66 5.10 10.64
C LEU A 182 -2.72 4.98 9.43
N VAL A 183 -1.57 4.34 9.62
CA VAL A 183 -0.54 4.21 8.57
C VAL A 183 -0.23 2.75 8.28
N ASN A 184 -0.35 2.32 7.03
CA ASN A 184 0.14 1.04 6.56
C ASN A 184 0.18 1.03 5.03
N THR A 185 0.77 0.01 4.42
CA THR A 185 0.94 -0.11 2.97
C THR A 185 -0.36 0.06 2.19
N SER A 186 -0.30 0.46 0.92
CA SER A 186 -1.51 0.55 0.09
C SER A 186 -2.16 -0.83 -0.07
N GLY A 187 -3.47 -0.92 0.15
CA GLY A 187 -4.23 -2.18 0.08
C GLY A 187 -4.29 -2.99 1.38
N SER A 188 -3.76 -2.46 2.48
CA SER A 188 -3.78 -3.08 3.82
C SER A 188 -5.15 -3.09 4.52
N GLY A 189 -6.17 -2.39 4.02
CA GLY A 189 -7.52 -2.36 4.62
C GLY A 189 -7.88 -1.08 5.40
N LYS A 190 -7.02 -0.06 5.42
CA LYS A 190 -7.27 1.23 6.09
C LYS A 190 -8.64 1.83 5.75
N THR A 191 -8.91 2.01 4.46
CA THR A 191 -10.18 2.56 3.95
C THR A 191 -11.38 1.73 4.40
N ARG A 192 -11.27 0.39 4.40
CA ARG A 192 -12.36 -0.48 4.87
C ARG A 192 -12.62 -0.30 6.36
N LEU A 193 -11.58 -0.20 7.19
CA LEU A 193 -11.75 0.07 8.62
C LEU A 193 -12.39 1.44 8.89
N ALA A 194 -12.02 2.46 8.12
CA ALA A 194 -12.65 3.76 8.19
C ALA A 194 -14.15 3.69 7.85
N PHE A 195 -14.51 2.95 6.80
CA PHE A 195 -15.92 2.74 6.42
C PHE A 195 -16.70 2.00 7.51
N GLU A 196 -16.12 0.96 8.09
CA GLU A 196 -16.74 0.17 9.16
C GLU A 196 -16.97 1.00 10.42
N GLY A 197 -16.04 1.88 10.78
CA GLY A 197 -16.24 2.83 11.88
C GLY A 197 -17.33 3.86 11.59
N LEU A 198 -17.41 4.39 10.37
CA LEU A 198 -18.49 5.30 9.95
C LEU A 198 -19.86 4.61 9.78
N CYS A 199 -19.92 3.28 9.77
CA CYS A 199 -21.17 2.55 9.91
C CYS A 199 -21.67 2.50 11.36
N ARG A 200 -20.77 2.64 12.35
CA ARG A 200 -21.09 2.62 13.79
C ARG A 200 -21.22 4.00 14.39
N HIS A 201 -20.52 4.98 13.82
CA HIS A 201 -20.45 6.34 14.33
C HIS A 201 -20.87 7.34 13.26
N TRP A 202 -21.55 8.41 13.67
CA TRP A 202 -21.80 9.54 12.79
C TRP A 202 -20.48 10.21 12.44
N GLY A 203 -20.27 10.51 11.16
CA GLY A 203 -19.05 11.17 10.74
C GLY A 203 -19.00 11.57 9.27
N LEU A 204 -17.98 12.35 8.94
CA LEU A 204 -17.71 12.88 7.62
C LEU A 204 -16.48 12.19 7.01
N TYR A 205 -16.61 11.63 5.81
CA TYR A 205 -15.56 10.89 5.10
C TYR A 205 -14.92 11.69 3.96
N PHE A 206 -13.77 12.28 4.17
CA PHE A 206 -13.01 12.97 3.13
C PHE A 206 -11.97 12.02 2.53
N THR A 207 -11.86 12.01 1.20
CA THR A 207 -10.72 11.42 0.51
C THR A 207 -9.94 12.55 -0.16
N VAL A 208 -8.61 12.52 -0.04
CA VAL A 208 -7.75 13.56 -0.61
C VAL A 208 -7.56 13.39 -2.11
N PHE A 209 -7.64 12.15 -2.61
CA PHE A 209 -7.30 11.83 -3.98
C PHE A 209 -8.25 10.79 -4.57
N ASN A 210 -8.62 11.00 -5.83
CA ASN A 210 -9.45 10.11 -6.63
C ASN A 210 -8.79 9.96 -8.02
N TYR A 211 -8.26 8.79 -8.32
CA TYR A 211 -7.56 8.39 -9.54
C TYR A 211 -8.51 8.14 -10.73
N GLY A 212 -9.83 8.29 -10.60
CA GLY A 212 -10.73 8.26 -11.75
C GLY A 212 -12.21 7.98 -11.42
N ALA A 213 -13.02 7.71 -12.45
CA ALA A 213 -14.46 7.47 -12.30
C ALA A 213 -14.82 6.30 -11.33
N ARG A 214 -13.85 5.43 -11.05
CA ARG A 214 -14.00 4.21 -10.27
C ARG A 214 -13.70 4.34 -8.78
N ASP A 215 -13.12 5.45 -8.31
CA ASP A 215 -12.85 5.54 -6.87
C ASP A 215 -14.08 6.07 -6.11
N LEU A 216 -14.09 5.75 -4.82
CA LEU A 216 -15.17 6.08 -3.90
C LEU A 216 -14.86 7.40 -3.21
N GLY A 217 -15.87 8.25 -3.11
CA GLY A 217 -15.79 9.51 -2.40
C GLY A 217 -16.12 10.72 -3.26
N SER A 218 -16.41 11.82 -2.57
CA SER A 218 -16.47 13.17 -3.14
C SER A 218 -15.08 13.66 -3.56
N ASN A 219 -15.05 14.47 -4.62
CA ASN A 219 -13.86 15.18 -5.10
C ASN A 219 -13.71 16.56 -4.44
N ASP A 220 -14.48 16.88 -3.38
CA ASP A 220 -14.43 18.17 -2.71
C ASP A 220 -13.02 18.61 -2.28
N ILE A 221 -12.25 17.76 -1.58
CA ILE A 221 -10.88 18.08 -1.18
C ILE A 221 -9.93 18.10 -2.39
N ALA A 222 -10.12 17.22 -3.38
CA ALA A 222 -9.34 17.26 -4.61
C ALA A 222 -9.52 18.60 -5.34
N ASN A 223 -10.76 19.07 -5.47
CA ASN A 223 -11.09 20.38 -6.04
C ASN A 223 -10.48 21.54 -5.24
N VAL A 224 -10.42 21.43 -3.91
CA VAL A 224 -9.71 22.40 -3.06
C VAL A 224 -8.22 22.43 -3.39
N ILE A 225 -7.60 21.26 -3.54
CA ILE A 225 -6.19 21.13 -3.90
C ILE A 225 -5.93 21.74 -5.28
N ASP A 226 -6.72 21.36 -6.29
CA ASP A 226 -6.56 21.89 -7.65
C ASP A 226 -6.70 23.41 -7.68
N ARG A 227 -7.62 23.97 -6.88
CA ARG A 227 -7.77 25.42 -6.77
C ARG A 227 -6.56 26.07 -6.08
N LEU A 228 -6.03 25.43 -5.04
CA LEU A 228 -4.83 25.90 -4.37
C LEU A 228 -3.60 25.84 -5.27
N GLU A 229 -3.47 24.85 -6.15
CA GLU A 229 -2.36 24.78 -7.13
C GLU A 229 -2.37 25.98 -8.08
N LEU A 230 -3.55 26.48 -8.43
CA LEU A 230 -3.70 27.62 -9.33
C LEU A 230 -3.46 28.97 -8.63
N ASP A 231 -3.87 29.09 -7.38
CA ASP A 231 -3.96 30.39 -6.69
C ASP A 231 -2.88 30.61 -5.62
N LEU A 232 -2.21 29.57 -5.13
CA LEU A 232 -1.18 29.71 -4.10
C LEU A 232 0.07 30.41 -4.65
N LYS A 233 0.65 31.27 -3.80
CA LYS A 233 1.89 31.97 -4.10
C LYS A 233 3.05 31.17 -3.52
N SER A 234 3.99 30.75 -4.38
CA SER A 234 5.09 29.84 -4.05
C SER A 234 6.28 30.50 -3.34
N ASP A 235 6.43 31.82 -3.43
CA ASP A 235 7.54 32.55 -2.79
C ASP A 235 7.07 33.24 -1.50
N VAL A 236 7.25 32.52 -0.39
CA VAL A 236 7.03 33.00 0.98
C VAL A 236 8.39 33.17 1.68
N SER A 237 9.31 33.92 1.08
CA SER A 237 10.58 34.28 1.72
C SER A 237 10.36 35.11 3.00
N SER A 238 11.34 35.18 3.91
CA SER A 238 11.24 35.87 5.22
C SER A 238 11.14 37.41 5.16
N SER A 239 10.65 37.96 4.05
CA SER A 239 10.37 39.39 3.88
C SER A 239 8.98 39.76 4.41
N THR A 240 8.74 41.05 4.66
CA THR A 240 7.40 41.56 5.01
C THR A 240 6.34 41.22 3.96
N GLU A 241 6.72 41.19 2.68
CA GLU A 241 5.86 40.73 1.59
C GLU A 241 5.58 39.23 1.69
N GLY A 242 6.56 38.44 2.12
CA GLY A 242 6.37 37.02 2.42
C GLY A 242 5.38 36.79 3.56
N SER A 243 5.43 37.55 4.65
CA SER A 243 4.44 37.45 5.74
C SER A 243 3.02 37.73 5.24
N ARG A 244 2.85 38.77 4.40
CA ARG A 244 1.56 39.07 3.77
C ARG A 244 1.09 37.95 2.84
N ARG A 245 2.00 37.35 2.06
CA ARG A 245 1.68 36.21 1.18
C ARG A 245 1.32 34.96 1.99
N LEU A 246 2.00 34.72 3.11
CA LEU A 246 1.70 33.64 4.04
C LEU A 246 0.27 33.77 4.60
N GLU A 247 -0.08 34.97 5.08
CA GLU A 247 -1.44 35.27 5.56
C GLU A 247 -2.49 35.07 4.46
N GLN A 248 -2.19 35.52 3.23
CA GLN A 248 -3.07 35.30 2.08
C GLN A 248 -3.23 33.82 1.73
N ASN A 249 -2.15 33.06 1.73
CA ASN A 249 -2.17 31.62 1.49
C ASN A 249 -2.99 30.90 2.58
N HIS A 250 -2.79 31.25 3.85
CA HIS A 250 -3.58 30.69 4.95
C HIS A 250 -5.06 31.02 4.83
N ALA A 251 -5.42 32.28 4.55
CA ALA A 251 -6.80 32.73 4.42
C ALA A 251 -7.50 32.04 3.23
N LEU A 252 -6.79 31.91 2.10
CA LEU A 252 -7.30 31.22 0.92
C LEU A 252 -7.55 29.73 1.20
N ALA A 253 -6.56 29.02 1.73
CA ALA A 253 -6.69 27.60 2.05
C ALA A 253 -7.80 27.36 3.08
N GLU A 254 -7.85 28.18 4.13
CA GLU A 254 -8.88 28.09 5.16
C GLU A 254 -10.29 28.29 4.59
N GLY A 255 -10.49 29.33 3.77
CA GLY A 255 -11.79 29.60 3.13
C GLY A 255 -12.24 28.43 2.25
N LEU A 256 -11.35 27.88 1.42
CA LEU A 256 -11.67 26.75 0.55
C LEU A 256 -11.99 25.47 1.34
N ILE A 257 -11.16 25.13 2.33
CA ILE A 257 -11.34 23.95 3.19
C ILE A 257 -12.65 24.08 4.00
N ALA A 258 -12.93 25.27 4.54
CA ALA A 258 -14.12 25.52 5.34
C ALA A 258 -15.40 25.48 4.50
N ARG A 259 -15.38 25.90 3.22
CA ARG A 259 -16.52 25.72 2.31
C ARG A 259 -16.79 24.25 1.99
N ALA A 260 -15.74 23.45 1.78
CA ALA A 260 -15.89 22.00 1.62
C ALA A 260 -16.51 21.36 2.86
N LEU A 261 -16.04 21.74 4.06
CA LEU A 261 -16.63 21.31 5.32
C LEU A 261 -18.10 21.73 5.45
N LEU A 262 -18.42 23.00 5.20
CA LEU A 262 -19.77 23.52 5.30
C LEU A 262 -20.73 22.81 4.34
N ALA A 263 -20.32 22.57 3.10
CA ALA A 263 -21.13 21.83 2.13
C ALA A 263 -21.54 20.45 2.68
N ARG A 264 -20.62 19.73 3.32
CA ARG A 264 -20.91 18.45 3.97
C ARG A 264 -21.86 18.59 5.15
N LEU A 265 -21.64 19.57 6.02
CA LEU A 265 -22.48 19.80 7.19
C LEU A 265 -23.92 20.16 6.78
N LEU A 266 -24.11 21.00 5.75
CA LEU A 266 -25.44 21.36 5.25
C LEU A 266 -26.19 20.16 4.68
N ILE A 267 -25.52 19.34 3.86
CA ILE A 267 -26.11 18.12 3.30
C ILE A 267 -26.38 17.10 4.42
N PHE A 268 -25.48 16.99 5.40
CA PHE A 268 -25.67 16.09 6.54
C PHE A 268 -26.85 16.50 7.41
N ARG A 269 -26.97 17.79 7.74
CA ARG A 269 -28.13 18.34 8.43
C ARG A 269 -29.42 18.01 7.67
N MET A 270 -29.46 18.26 6.36
CA MET A 270 -30.62 17.93 5.53
C MET A 270 -30.93 16.43 5.54
N PHE A 271 -29.90 15.58 5.51
CA PHE A 271 -30.05 14.14 5.63
C PHE A 271 -30.70 13.76 6.96
N LEU A 272 -30.22 14.33 8.08
CA LEU A 272 -30.76 14.09 9.41
C LEU A 272 -32.21 14.58 9.55
N ASP A 273 -32.53 15.78 9.07
CA ASP A 273 -33.89 16.33 9.06
C ASP A 273 -34.87 15.37 8.34
N ILE A 274 -34.47 14.87 7.17
CA ILE A 274 -35.29 13.95 6.39
C ILE A 274 -35.40 12.57 7.07
N ALA A 275 -34.29 12.05 7.63
CA ALA A 275 -34.27 10.76 8.29
C ALA A 275 -35.11 10.77 9.58
N ASN A 276 -35.01 11.83 10.39
CA ASN A 276 -35.78 12.02 11.61
C ASN A 276 -37.28 12.19 11.37
N ALA A 277 -37.67 12.70 10.19
CA ALA A 277 -39.08 12.79 9.82
C ALA A 277 -39.72 11.42 9.55
N ASN A 278 -38.94 10.35 9.38
CA ASN A 278 -39.45 8.99 9.22
C ASN A 278 -39.80 8.37 10.59
N GLN A 279 -40.81 7.50 10.61
CA GLN A 279 -41.22 6.79 11.84
C GLN A 279 -40.09 5.89 12.34
N GLY A 280 -39.70 6.05 13.61
CA GLY A 280 -38.70 5.20 14.27
C GLY A 280 -37.36 5.85 14.60
N GLY A 281 -37.15 7.13 14.23
CA GLY A 281 -35.93 7.88 14.57
C GLY A 281 -34.68 7.44 13.81
N LEU A 282 -33.52 7.94 14.25
CA LEU A 282 -32.23 7.57 13.66
C LEU A 282 -31.84 6.13 14.02
N THR A 283 -31.20 5.43 13.08
CA THR A 283 -30.82 4.01 13.22
C THR A 283 -29.42 3.79 12.66
N GLU A 284 -28.81 2.65 12.96
CA GLU A 284 -27.51 2.26 12.37
C GLU A 284 -27.56 2.18 10.83
N GLU A 285 -28.72 1.81 10.28
CA GLU A 285 -28.92 1.78 8.83
C GLU A 285 -28.88 3.20 8.23
N HIS A 286 -29.33 4.22 8.96
CA HIS A 286 -29.15 5.61 8.53
C HIS A 286 -27.68 6.03 8.51
N LYS A 287 -26.83 5.57 9.44
CA LYS A 287 -25.38 5.82 9.41
C LYS A 287 -24.73 5.19 8.18
N LYS A 288 -25.08 3.94 7.88
CA LYS A 288 -24.62 3.24 6.68
C LYS A 288 -25.04 3.97 5.41
N ARG A 289 -26.29 4.43 5.31
CA ARG A 289 -26.78 5.24 4.16
C ARG A 289 -26.06 6.57 4.04
N TRP A 290 -25.80 7.23 5.16
CA TRP A 290 -25.02 8.46 5.19
C TRP A 290 -23.61 8.26 4.65
N LEU A 291 -22.92 7.19 5.08
CA LEU A 291 -21.63 6.82 4.51
C LEU A 291 -21.73 6.54 3.01
N MET A 292 -22.70 5.73 2.58
CA MET A 292 -22.89 5.40 1.15
C MET A 292 -23.10 6.65 0.30
N LEU A 293 -23.82 7.65 0.80
CA LEU A 293 -23.99 8.94 0.12
C LEU A 293 -22.66 9.67 -0.08
N GLN A 294 -21.75 9.60 0.91
CA GLN A 294 -20.42 10.22 0.82
C GLN A 294 -19.48 9.48 -0.13
N LEU A 295 -19.65 8.15 -0.28
CA LEU A 295 -18.84 7.31 -1.17
C LEU A 295 -19.32 7.35 -2.63
N LEU A 296 -20.62 7.52 -2.84
CA LEU A 296 -21.26 7.58 -4.16
C LEU A 296 -22.06 8.90 -4.27
N PRO A 297 -21.39 10.05 -4.36
CA PRO A 297 -22.02 11.35 -4.20
C PRO A 297 -22.92 11.76 -5.38
N SER A 298 -22.90 11.04 -6.50
CA SER A 298 -23.57 11.45 -7.73
C SER A 298 -25.11 11.38 -7.69
N LEU A 299 -25.70 10.62 -6.75
CA LEU A 299 -27.15 10.34 -6.66
C LEU A 299 -27.79 10.16 -8.06
N LYS A 300 -29.06 10.55 -8.22
CA LYS A 300 -29.74 10.69 -9.53
C LYS A 300 -29.45 12.03 -10.21
N LEU A 301 -28.53 12.83 -9.68
CA LEU A 301 -28.16 14.15 -10.23
C LEU A 301 -27.01 14.05 -11.25
N GLY A 302 -26.27 12.94 -11.25
CA GLY A 302 -25.15 12.73 -12.16
C GLY A 302 -23.94 13.61 -11.88
N CYS A 303 -23.89 14.24 -10.69
CA CYS A 303 -22.79 15.10 -10.28
C CYS A 303 -22.48 14.91 -8.80
N ASP A 304 -21.21 15.04 -8.41
CA ASP A 304 -20.79 15.03 -7.01
C ASP A 304 -21.48 16.17 -6.25
N ILE A 305 -22.42 15.82 -5.36
CA ILE A 305 -23.24 16.80 -4.65
C ILE A 305 -22.46 17.66 -3.66
N PHE A 306 -21.38 17.13 -3.07
CA PHE A 306 -20.59 17.84 -2.08
C PHE A 306 -19.65 18.82 -2.77
N GLY A 307 -18.92 18.37 -3.78
CA GLY A 307 -18.10 19.23 -4.63
C GLY A 307 -18.93 20.34 -5.28
N SER A 308 -20.09 20.00 -5.86
CA SER A 308 -20.99 20.96 -6.51
C SER A 308 -21.53 22.03 -5.56
N LEU A 309 -21.90 21.64 -4.33
CA LEU A 309 -22.35 22.58 -3.32
C LEU A 309 -21.19 23.46 -2.84
N ALA A 310 -20.01 22.88 -2.57
CA ALA A 310 -18.81 23.63 -2.19
C ALA A 310 -18.44 24.68 -3.23
N SER A 311 -18.50 24.34 -4.53
CA SER A 311 -18.31 25.32 -5.61
C SER A 311 -19.43 26.36 -5.67
N SER A 312 -20.67 25.97 -5.39
CA SER A 312 -21.82 26.89 -5.38
C SER A 312 -21.78 27.90 -4.24
N LEU A 313 -21.02 27.63 -3.17
CA LEU A 313 -20.74 28.57 -2.09
C LEU A 313 -19.82 29.73 -2.55
N GLY A 314 -19.09 29.58 -3.66
CA GLY A 314 -18.30 30.67 -4.24
C GLY A 314 -17.28 31.24 -3.25
N ASN A 315 -17.33 32.56 -3.01
CA ASN A 315 -16.45 33.26 -2.06
C ASN A 315 -17.03 33.37 -0.64
N PHE A 316 -18.18 32.74 -0.36
CA PHE A 316 -18.85 32.82 0.93
C PHE A 316 -17.89 32.53 2.11
N ASP A 317 -17.98 33.33 3.17
CA ASP A 317 -17.30 33.07 4.44
C ASP A 317 -18.13 32.07 5.25
N PRO A 318 -17.69 30.82 5.40
CA PRO A 318 -18.50 29.76 5.98
C PRO A 318 -18.56 29.80 7.51
N GLY A 319 -17.81 30.67 8.19
CA GLY A 319 -17.53 30.51 9.63
C GLY A 319 -18.75 30.48 10.54
N GLU A 320 -19.64 31.48 10.43
CA GLU A 320 -20.86 31.55 11.24
C GLU A 320 -21.85 30.42 10.88
N GLU A 321 -22.03 30.15 9.58
CA GLU A 321 -22.96 29.12 9.12
C GLU A 321 -22.51 27.71 9.50
N ILE A 322 -21.20 27.44 9.60
CA ILE A 322 -20.67 26.19 10.15
C ILE A 322 -21.13 26.02 11.60
N ALA A 323 -20.95 27.04 12.45
CA ALA A 323 -21.32 26.98 13.86
C ALA A 323 -22.84 26.78 14.03
N VAL A 324 -23.65 27.53 13.28
CA VAL A 324 -25.12 27.41 13.27
C VAL A 324 -25.55 26.02 12.80
N THR A 325 -24.96 25.51 11.73
CA THR A 325 -25.30 24.19 11.19
C THR A 325 -24.88 23.07 12.15
N GLN A 326 -23.72 23.19 12.79
CA GLN A 326 -23.25 22.23 13.78
C GLN A 326 -24.17 22.18 15.00
N ALA A 327 -24.61 23.34 15.52
CA ALA A 327 -25.55 23.39 16.63
C ALA A 327 -26.85 22.63 16.29
N LYS A 328 -27.41 22.88 15.10
CA LYS A 328 -28.60 22.16 14.61
C LYS A 328 -28.35 20.66 14.42
N ILE A 329 -27.19 20.26 13.92
CA ILE A 329 -26.82 18.84 13.84
C ILE A 329 -26.83 18.21 15.23
N GLN A 330 -26.26 18.88 16.24
CA GLN A 330 -26.26 18.37 17.61
C GLN A 330 -27.63 18.36 18.28
N GLU A 331 -28.57 19.20 17.85
CA GLU A 331 -29.98 19.10 18.26
C GLU A 331 -30.70 17.91 17.62
N LEU A 332 -30.32 17.53 16.40
CA LEU A 332 -30.91 16.42 15.64
C LEU A 332 -30.33 15.05 16.02
N LEU A 333 -29.12 15.03 16.54
CA LEU A 333 -28.46 13.85 17.07
C LEU A 333 -28.73 13.71 18.57
N ASP A 334 -28.65 12.49 19.10
CA ASP A 334 -28.72 12.29 20.55
C ASP A 334 -27.57 13.01 21.25
N HIS A 335 -27.78 13.56 22.46
CA HIS A 335 -26.75 14.33 23.20
C HIS A 335 -25.42 13.59 23.40
N ASP A 336 -25.42 12.26 23.40
CA ASP A 336 -24.23 11.42 23.53
C ASP A 336 -23.54 11.13 22.19
N SER A 337 -24.10 11.59 21.08
CA SER A 337 -23.56 11.38 19.73
C SER A 337 -22.35 12.26 19.50
N HIS A 338 -21.35 11.66 18.88
CA HIS A 338 -20.08 12.30 18.56
C HIS A 338 -19.87 12.26 17.04
N LEU A 339 -19.47 13.38 16.45
CA LEU A 339 -19.17 13.47 15.03
C LEU A 339 -17.68 13.18 14.78
N PHE A 340 -17.40 12.16 13.99
CA PHE A 340 -16.04 11.80 13.59
C PHE A 340 -15.69 12.38 12.22
N PHE A 341 -14.42 12.69 12.03
CA PHE A 341 -13.85 13.11 10.76
C PHE A 341 -12.91 12.02 10.28
N VAL A 342 -13.03 11.60 9.03
CA VAL A 342 -12.06 10.71 8.39
C VAL A 342 -11.44 11.46 7.24
N LEU A 343 -10.11 11.49 7.18
CA LEU A 343 -9.34 11.99 6.05
C LEU A 343 -8.50 10.84 5.50
N ASP A 344 -8.93 10.24 4.40
CA ASP A 344 -8.25 9.12 3.74
C ASP A 344 -7.31 9.59 2.64
N GLU A 345 -6.31 8.76 2.33
CA GLU A 345 -5.19 9.05 1.41
C GLU A 345 -4.42 10.33 1.77
N ALA A 346 -4.31 10.63 3.07
CA ALA A 346 -3.74 11.86 3.62
C ALA A 346 -2.25 12.09 3.29
N GLN A 347 -1.52 11.05 2.88
CA GLN A 347 -0.11 11.20 2.47
C GLN A 347 0.08 12.16 1.29
N GLN A 348 -0.95 12.36 0.46
CA GLN A 348 -0.87 13.29 -0.66
C GLN A 348 -0.82 14.74 -0.16
N THR A 349 -1.71 15.12 0.76
CA THR A 349 -1.70 16.44 1.41
C THR A 349 -0.52 16.65 2.35
N ALA A 350 0.08 15.58 2.87
CA ALA A 350 1.29 15.68 3.70
C ALA A 350 2.52 16.14 2.90
N ARG A 351 2.51 15.98 1.57
CA ARG A 351 3.63 16.32 0.67
C ARG A 351 3.34 17.54 -0.21
N LYS A 352 2.09 17.97 -0.32
CA LYS A 352 1.70 19.13 -1.13
C LYS A 352 1.92 20.45 -0.37
N PHE A 353 2.33 21.45 -1.14
CA PHE A 353 2.48 22.85 -0.71
C PHE A 353 3.42 23.05 0.49
N SER A 354 4.43 22.18 0.62
CA SER A 354 5.53 22.37 1.58
C SER A 354 6.18 23.75 1.35
N GLY A 355 6.27 24.57 2.41
CA GLY A 355 6.77 25.95 2.32
C GLY A 355 5.70 27.02 2.11
N ALA A 356 4.51 26.68 1.60
CA ALA A 356 3.47 27.67 1.34
C ALA A 356 2.78 28.20 2.60
N PHE A 357 2.90 27.45 3.72
CA PHE A 357 2.28 27.74 5.01
C PHE A 357 3.30 27.78 6.17
N ASP A 358 4.60 27.77 5.86
CA ASP A 358 5.66 27.72 6.87
C ASP A 358 5.83 29.09 7.52
N ALA A 359 5.41 29.23 8.78
CA ALA A 359 5.57 30.48 9.53
C ALA A 359 7.00 30.71 10.02
N GLU A 360 7.76 29.64 10.24
CA GLU A 360 9.14 29.68 10.73
C GLU A 360 10.04 28.78 9.86
N PRO A 361 11.27 29.22 9.53
CA PRO A 361 12.23 28.38 8.82
C PRO A 361 12.47 27.05 9.56
N GLY A 362 12.28 25.93 8.86
CA GLY A 362 12.48 24.58 9.40
C GLY A 362 11.24 23.96 10.08
N LYS A 363 10.17 24.72 10.31
CA LYS A 363 8.87 24.18 10.77
C LYS A 363 7.91 24.07 9.59
N ARG A 364 7.98 22.94 8.88
CA ARG A 364 7.10 22.68 7.75
C ARG A 364 5.65 22.50 8.21
N HIS A 365 4.74 23.26 7.60
CA HIS A 365 3.30 23.15 7.81
C HIS A 365 2.62 22.72 6.49
N PRO A 366 2.52 21.42 6.19
CA PRO A 366 1.91 20.98 4.95
C PRO A 366 0.39 21.19 4.97
N LEU A 367 -0.24 21.11 3.79
CA LEU A 367 -1.69 21.25 3.65
C LEU A 367 -2.48 20.28 4.56
N LEU A 368 -1.94 19.09 4.84
CA LEU A 368 -2.55 18.16 5.80
C LEU A 368 -2.82 18.81 7.15
N LEU A 369 -1.83 19.51 7.73
CA LEU A 369 -2.00 20.18 9.02
C LEU A 369 -2.98 21.35 8.88
N LYS A 370 -2.94 22.10 7.77
CA LYS A 370 -3.89 23.20 7.53
C LYS A 370 -5.34 22.70 7.45
N ILE A 371 -5.60 21.54 6.85
CA ILE A 371 -6.93 20.91 6.84
C ILE A 371 -7.39 20.62 8.27
N ILE A 372 -6.55 19.96 9.07
CA ILE A 372 -6.89 19.59 10.45
C ILE A 372 -7.08 20.84 11.31
N ASP A 373 -6.20 21.85 11.19
CA ASP A 373 -6.28 23.12 11.93
C ASP A 373 -7.55 23.90 11.58
N THR A 374 -7.90 23.97 10.29
CA THR A 374 -9.12 24.63 9.84
C THR A 374 -10.37 23.93 10.38
N TRP A 375 -10.39 22.59 10.41
CA TRP A 375 -11.50 21.88 11.05
C TRP A 375 -11.52 22.14 12.56
N ASP A 376 -10.40 21.95 13.27
CA ASP A 376 -10.31 22.15 14.73
C ASP A 376 -10.76 23.55 15.16
N LYS A 377 -10.55 24.58 14.33
CA LYS A 377 -11.01 25.97 14.55
C LYS A 377 -12.53 26.09 14.75
N TYR A 378 -13.33 25.29 14.03
CA TYR A 378 -14.79 25.42 14.05
C TYR A 378 -15.47 24.54 15.10
N PHE A 379 -14.73 23.65 15.76
CA PHE A 379 -15.27 22.76 16.79
C PHE A 379 -14.75 23.17 18.17
N PRO A 380 -15.55 23.00 19.24
CA PRO A 380 -15.08 23.22 20.60
C PRO A 380 -13.77 22.48 20.88
N ALA A 381 -12.85 23.10 21.63
CA ALA A 381 -11.53 22.52 21.90
C ALA A 381 -11.64 21.09 22.44
N GLY A 382 -10.97 20.15 21.78
CA GLY A 382 -10.97 18.73 22.14
C GLY A 382 -12.22 17.93 21.74
N SER A 383 -13.20 18.56 21.08
CA SER A 383 -14.43 17.88 20.62
C SER A 383 -14.31 17.27 19.22
N MET A 384 -13.28 17.60 18.44
CA MET A 384 -13.06 16.98 17.13
C MET A 384 -12.31 15.65 17.30
N SER A 385 -12.94 14.54 16.94
CA SER A 385 -12.25 13.27 16.71
C SER A 385 -11.97 13.08 15.23
N CYS A 386 -10.73 12.75 14.90
CA CYS A 386 -10.29 12.65 13.51
C CYS A 386 -9.49 11.37 13.30
N VAL A 387 -9.76 10.66 12.20
CA VAL A 387 -8.96 9.54 11.70
C VAL A 387 -8.25 10.00 10.43
N VAL A 388 -6.93 10.06 10.48
CA VAL A 388 -6.10 10.43 9.34
C VAL A 388 -5.46 9.16 8.79
N ALA A 389 -5.96 8.65 7.67
CA ALA A 389 -5.48 7.41 7.07
C ALA A 389 -4.55 7.71 5.89
N GLY A 390 -3.44 6.97 5.79
CA GLY A 390 -2.52 7.12 4.67
C GLY A 390 -1.43 6.05 4.61
N THR A 391 -0.65 6.04 3.53
CA THR A 391 0.40 5.02 3.35
C THR A 391 1.72 5.39 4.03
N ALA A 392 2.07 6.67 4.00
CA ALA A 392 3.34 7.18 4.52
C ALA A 392 3.18 8.63 4.98
N ILE A 393 2.75 8.79 6.23
CA ILE A 393 2.55 10.11 6.84
C ILE A 393 3.75 10.37 7.77
N PRO A 394 4.53 11.44 7.56
CA PRO A 394 5.70 11.70 8.40
C PRO A 394 5.31 12.01 9.86
N GLY A 395 5.89 11.25 10.80
CA GLY A 395 5.61 11.39 12.24
C GLY A 395 5.87 12.79 12.80
N HIS A 396 6.99 13.38 12.37
CA HIS A 396 7.43 14.70 12.83
C HIS A 396 6.40 15.82 12.59
N LEU A 397 5.48 15.66 11.63
CA LEU A 397 4.42 16.65 11.37
C LEU A 397 3.49 16.82 12.57
N PHE A 398 3.24 15.75 13.33
CA PHE A 398 2.35 15.79 14.49
C PHE A 398 3.11 16.01 15.81
N GLU A 399 4.39 15.64 15.86
CA GLU A 399 5.28 15.88 17.01
C GLU A 399 5.67 17.35 17.15
N ALA A 400 5.96 18.02 16.02
CA ALA A 400 6.30 19.45 16.00
C ALA A 400 5.08 20.36 16.16
N ALA A 401 3.88 19.82 15.97
CA ALA A 401 2.63 20.56 16.02
C ALA A 401 1.98 20.54 17.42
N LYS A 402 0.88 21.27 17.57
CA LYS A 402 0.02 21.35 18.77
C LYS A 402 -0.59 19.99 19.21
N TYR A 403 -0.19 18.89 18.60
CA TYR A 403 -0.91 17.62 18.60
C TYR A 403 -0.19 16.47 19.32
N GLY A 404 1.03 16.66 19.81
CA GLY A 404 1.91 15.59 20.33
C GLY A 404 1.25 14.60 21.29
N ASP A 405 0.53 15.07 22.32
CA ASP A 405 -0.10 14.20 23.32
C ASP A 405 -1.52 13.71 22.93
N VAL A 406 -2.09 14.31 21.87
CA VAL A 406 -3.47 14.06 21.44
C VAL A 406 -3.53 13.03 20.31
N VAL A 407 -2.42 12.87 19.58
CA VAL A 407 -2.33 11.99 18.42
C VAL A 407 -1.96 10.58 18.82
N ARG A 408 -2.81 9.63 18.44
CA ARG A 408 -2.50 8.19 18.51
C ARG A 408 -2.04 7.73 17.14
N TRP A 409 -0.99 6.95 17.09
CA TRP A 409 -0.58 6.25 15.87
C TRP A 409 -0.93 4.77 15.96
N THR A 410 -1.35 4.20 14.84
CA THR A 410 -1.52 2.76 14.70
C THR A 410 -1.33 2.32 13.25
N SER A 411 -0.89 1.09 13.07
CA SER A 411 -0.85 0.39 11.78
C SER A 411 -1.71 -0.87 11.74
N ASP A 412 -2.49 -1.13 12.79
CA ASP A 412 -3.26 -2.38 12.89
C ASP A 412 -4.48 -2.36 11.95
N THR A 413 -4.25 -2.87 10.75
CA THR A 413 -5.29 -3.09 9.74
C THR A 413 -5.69 -4.56 9.63
N GLY A 414 -5.03 -5.44 10.39
CA GLY A 414 -4.99 -6.87 10.11
C GLY A 414 -4.31 -7.23 8.79
N SER A 415 -4.24 -8.55 8.55
CA SER A 415 -3.67 -9.16 7.35
C SER A 415 -4.25 -10.56 7.16
N PHE A 416 -4.04 -11.13 5.97
CA PHE A 416 -4.29 -12.54 5.64
C PHE A 416 -3.02 -13.38 5.80
N ASP A 417 -2.33 -13.21 6.94
CA ASP A 417 -1.15 -14.03 7.25
C ASP A 417 -1.54 -15.43 7.76
N ASP A 418 -2.72 -15.54 8.39
CA ASP A 418 -3.34 -16.79 8.83
C ASP A 418 -4.18 -17.40 7.68
N PRO A 419 -3.89 -18.65 7.25
CA PRO A 419 -4.66 -19.34 6.21
C PRO A 419 -6.14 -19.51 6.56
N ALA A 420 -6.47 -19.79 7.82
CA ALA A 420 -7.85 -20.01 8.25
C ALA A 420 -8.66 -18.71 8.17
N VAL A 421 -8.05 -17.56 8.48
CA VAL A 421 -8.68 -16.23 8.31
C VAL A 421 -8.88 -15.91 6.83
N HIS A 422 -7.88 -16.18 6.00
CA HIS A 422 -7.96 -15.99 4.55
C HIS A 422 -9.02 -16.88 3.89
N GLU A 423 -9.05 -18.17 4.23
CA GLU A 423 -10.03 -19.12 3.74
C GLU A 423 -11.45 -18.73 4.16
N ARG A 424 -11.65 -18.33 5.42
CA ARG A 424 -12.95 -17.83 5.90
C ARG A 424 -13.44 -16.64 5.09
N TYR A 425 -12.53 -15.76 4.67
CA TYR A 425 -12.86 -14.64 3.80
C TYR A 425 -13.26 -15.11 2.39
N LEU A 426 -12.47 -16.00 1.76
CA LEU A 426 -12.76 -16.57 0.43
C LEU A 426 -14.10 -17.34 0.39
N ARG A 427 -14.41 -18.11 1.45
CA ARG A 427 -15.66 -18.87 1.59
C ARG A 427 -16.94 -18.03 1.53
N ARG A 428 -16.85 -16.73 1.77
CA ARG A 428 -18.00 -15.81 1.65
C ARG A 428 -18.39 -15.55 0.20
N PHE A 429 -17.46 -15.74 -0.73
CA PHE A 429 -17.64 -15.40 -2.15
C PHE A 429 -17.68 -16.63 -3.04
N LEU A 430 -16.92 -17.68 -2.71
CA LEU A 430 -16.82 -18.87 -3.54
C LEU A 430 -17.98 -19.84 -3.29
N PRO A 431 -18.53 -20.51 -4.33
CA PRO A 431 -19.57 -21.51 -4.15
C PRO A 431 -19.11 -22.66 -3.25
N ALA A 432 -19.90 -23.02 -2.24
CA ALA A 432 -19.56 -24.09 -1.30
C ALA A 432 -19.31 -25.44 -2.01
N ALA A 433 -20.15 -25.77 -3.00
CA ALA A 433 -20.01 -26.98 -3.80
C ALA A 433 -18.66 -27.07 -4.53
N TYR A 434 -18.09 -25.93 -4.97
CA TYR A 434 -16.77 -25.90 -5.58
C TYR A 434 -15.67 -26.16 -4.55
N LEU A 435 -15.76 -25.52 -3.38
CA LEU A 435 -14.76 -25.63 -2.32
C LEU A 435 -14.62 -27.04 -1.73
N ASP A 436 -15.65 -27.86 -1.84
CA ASP A 436 -15.63 -29.25 -1.36
C ASP A 436 -14.87 -30.19 -2.31
N THR A 437 -14.63 -29.77 -3.56
CA THR A 437 -13.84 -30.52 -4.55
C THR A 437 -12.34 -30.45 -4.29
N ASP A 438 -11.56 -31.39 -4.84
CA ASP A 438 -10.10 -31.36 -4.76
C ASP A 438 -9.50 -30.12 -5.44
N SER A 439 -10.10 -29.67 -6.54
CA SER A 439 -9.70 -28.42 -7.23
C SER A 439 -9.95 -27.21 -6.33
N GLY A 440 -11.12 -27.14 -5.68
CA GLY A 440 -11.46 -26.06 -4.76
C GLY A 440 -10.52 -25.97 -3.56
N LYS A 441 -10.17 -27.11 -2.94
CA LYS A 441 -9.19 -27.17 -1.86
C LYS A 441 -7.80 -26.75 -2.33
N ALA A 442 -7.37 -27.23 -3.49
CA ALA A 442 -6.11 -26.81 -4.09
C ALA A 442 -6.11 -25.31 -4.41
N PHE A 443 -7.23 -24.77 -4.88
CA PHE A 443 -7.36 -23.35 -5.18
C PHE A 443 -7.24 -22.50 -3.92
N LEU A 444 -7.90 -22.86 -2.82
CA LEU A 444 -7.79 -22.15 -1.54
C LEU A 444 -6.32 -22.06 -1.09
N HIS A 445 -5.60 -23.18 -1.14
CA HIS A 445 -4.18 -23.22 -0.82
C HIS A 445 -3.38 -22.28 -1.72
N ARG A 446 -3.51 -22.42 -3.05
CA ARG A 446 -2.78 -21.57 -4.02
C ARG A 446 -3.11 -20.09 -3.85
N ALA A 447 -4.40 -19.75 -3.66
CA ALA A 447 -4.85 -18.38 -3.48
C ALA A 447 -4.24 -17.76 -2.23
N TRP A 448 -4.14 -18.51 -1.12
CA TRP A 448 -3.44 -18.05 0.07
C TRP A 448 -1.94 -17.86 -0.21
N THR A 449 -1.27 -18.85 -0.81
CA THR A 449 0.17 -18.76 -1.05
C THR A 449 0.56 -17.53 -1.87
N TRP A 450 -0.25 -17.18 -2.88
CA TRP A 450 -0.01 -16.03 -3.75
C TRP A 450 -0.52 -14.70 -3.19
N THR A 451 -1.69 -14.68 -2.54
CA THR A 451 -2.39 -13.44 -2.16
C THR A 451 -2.42 -13.13 -0.67
N ARG A 452 -1.71 -13.90 0.17
CA ARG A 452 -1.55 -13.61 1.61
C ARG A 452 -0.93 -12.24 1.87
N GLY A 453 -1.07 -11.77 3.11
CA GLY A 453 -0.61 -10.46 3.53
C GLY A 453 -1.72 -9.42 3.42
N ARG A 454 -1.55 -8.40 2.57
CA ARG A 454 -2.53 -7.30 2.47
C ARG A 454 -3.84 -7.74 1.80
N HIS A 455 -4.97 -7.28 2.32
CA HIS A 455 -6.32 -7.66 1.87
C HIS A 455 -6.60 -7.39 0.39
N ARG A 456 -5.98 -6.35 -0.19
CA ARG A 456 -6.21 -5.97 -1.59
C ARG A 456 -5.83 -7.08 -2.58
N HIS A 457 -4.80 -7.88 -2.34
CA HIS A 457 -4.43 -8.94 -3.29
C HIS A 457 -5.55 -9.98 -3.42
N THR A 458 -6.07 -10.45 -2.29
CA THR A 458 -7.20 -11.39 -2.26
C THR A 458 -8.49 -10.77 -2.80
N ALA A 459 -8.79 -9.52 -2.43
CA ALA A 459 -9.99 -8.83 -2.93
C ALA A 459 -9.93 -8.60 -4.45
N SER A 460 -8.76 -8.26 -5.00
CA SER A 460 -8.57 -8.10 -6.45
C SER A 460 -8.70 -9.43 -7.18
N LEU A 461 -8.14 -10.53 -6.64
CA LEU A 461 -8.34 -11.86 -7.19
C LEU A 461 -9.84 -12.22 -7.22
N LEU A 462 -10.55 -12.03 -6.10
CA LEU A 462 -11.99 -12.30 -6.05
C LEU A 462 -12.79 -11.43 -7.02
N MET A 463 -12.43 -10.16 -7.18
CA MET A 463 -13.05 -9.29 -8.18
C MET A 463 -12.88 -9.87 -9.59
N GLN A 464 -11.70 -10.40 -9.92
CA GLN A 464 -11.51 -11.12 -11.18
C GLN A 464 -12.39 -12.36 -11.22
N MET A 465 -12.35 -13.22 -10.21
CA MET A 465 -13.21 -14.41 -10.19
C MET A 465 -14.70 -14.09 -10.35
N LEU A 466 -15.19 -12.98 -9.79
CA LEU A 466 -16.58 -12.54 -9.91
C LEU A 466 -16.92 -12.12 -11.34
N VAL A 467 -16.07 -11.32 -11.97
CA VAL A 467 -16.22 -10.91 -13.39
C VAL A 467 -16.18 -12.13 -14.31
N TRP A 468 -15.47 -13.18 -13.89
CA TRP A 468 -15.33 -14.44 -14.59
C TRP A 468 -16.28 -15.55 -14.09
N TYR A 469 -17.24 -15.21 -13.22
CA TYR A 469 -18.24 -16.13 -12.65
C TYR A 469 -17.66 -17.42 -12.07
N PHE A 470 -16.49 -17.31 -11.46
CA PHE A 470 -15.75 -18.42 -10.86
C PHE A 470 -15.36 -19.51 -11.86
N GLN A 471 -15.37 -19.21 -13.16
CA GLN A 471 -14.89 -20.11 -14.19
C GLN A 471 -13.37 -20.11 -14.25
N GLN A 472 -12.80 -21.30 -14.47
CA GLN A 472 -11.35 -21.53 -14.54
C GLN A 472 -10.56 -20.83 -13.42
N PRO A 473 -10.93 -21.07 -12.14
CA PRO A 473 -10.39 -20.34 -10.99
C PRO A 473 -8.87 -20.40 -10.89
N HIS A 474 -8.23 -21.52 -11.28
CA HIS A 474 -6.78 -21.63 -11.27
C HIS A 474 -6.12 -20.82 -12.39
N THR A 475 -6.73 -20.78 -13.58
CA THR A 475 -6.25 -19.97 -14.72
C THR A 475 -6.39 -18.48 -14.42
N VAL A 476 -7.50 -18.06 -13.81
CA VAL A 476 -7.69 -16.68 -13.35
C VAL A 476 -6.64 -16.28 -12.31
N LEU A 477 -6.27 -17.19 -11.40
CA LEU A 477 -5.17 -16.95 -10.46
C LEU A 477 -3.82 -16.84 -11.16
N ASP A 478 -3.51 -17.72 -12.12
CA ASP A 478 -2.28 -17.68 -12.90
C ASP A 478 -2.17 -16.34 -13.65
N ASP A 479 -3.22 -15.94 -14.35
CA ASP A 479 -3.31 -14.68 -15.07
C ASP A 479 -3.20 -13.47 -14.12
N TYR A 480 -3.82 -13.54 -12.95
CA TYR A 480 -3.72 -12.50 -11.93
C TYR A 480 -2.27 -12.33 -11.48
N VAL A 481 -1.59 -13.43 -11.12
CA VAL A 481 -0.20 -13.39 -10.68
C VAL A 481 0.72 -12.95 -11.81
N GLU A 482 0.55 -13.47 -13.03
CA GLU A 482 1.35 -13.10 -14.19
C GLU A 482 1.20 -11.61 -14.50
N LYS A 483 -0.03 -11.09 -14.56
CA LYS A 483 -0.23 -9.67 -14.75
C LYS A 483 0.28 -8.83 -13.58
N MET A 484 0.33 -9.36 -12.36
CA MET A 484 0.81 -8.69 -11.14
C MET A 484 2.29 -8.88 -10.83
N THR A 485 3.04 -9.67 -11.60
CA THR A 485 4.46 -9.93 -11.33
C THR A 485 5.32 -10.09 -12.59
N HIS A 486 4.72 -10.21 -13.76
CA HIS A 486 5.33 -10.69 -15.01
C HIS A 486 5.93 -12.11 -14.90
N PHE A 487 5.52 -12.88 -13.89
CA PHE A 487 5.91 -14.28 -13.70
C PHE A 487 4.73 -15.21 -13.93
N HIS A 488 4.91 -16.21 -14.81
CA HIS A 488 3.90 -17.25 -15.05
C HIS A 488 3.99 -18.35 -13.97
N PRO A 489 2.97 -18.53 -13.11
CA PRO A 489 2.98 -19.57 -12.08
C PRO A 489 2.98 -20.97 -12.68
N THR A 490 3.57 -21.93 -11.97
CA THR A 490 3.63 -23.35 -12.39
C THR A 490 3.12 -24.31 -11.32
N ASP A 491 2.83 -23.81 -10.12
CA ASP A 491 2.33 -24.58 -8.97
C ASP A 491 0.93 -25.16 -9.20
N GLY A 492 0.18 -24.60 -10.15
CA GLY A 492 -1.17 -25.05 -10.51
C GLY A 492 -1.32 -25.78 -11.83
N LYS A 493 -0.22 -26.10 -12.52
CA LYS A 493 -0.25 -26.58 -13.92
C LYS A 493 -1.25 -27.73 -14.15
N LYS A 494 -1.30 -28.69 -13.23
CA LYS A 494 -2.26 -29.80 -13.28
C LYS A 494 -3.71 -29.32 -13.45
N TRP A 495 -4.09 -28.27 -12.72
CA TRP A 495 -5.45 -27.74 -12.72
C TRP A 495 -5.72 -26.84 -13.91
N THR A 496 -4.75 -25.98 -14.28
CA THR A 496 -4.91 -25.11 -15.44
C THR A 496 -4.90 -25.87 -16.77
N ASP A 497 -4.17 -26.98 -16.88
CA ASP A 497 -4.26 -27.88 -18.04
C ASP A 497 -5.69 -28.49 -18.16
N ILE A 498 -6.33 -28.84 -17.04
CA ILE A 498 -7.71 -29.37 -17.02
C ILE A 498 -8.72 -28.27 -17.40
N GLU A 499 -8.55 -27.06 -16.88
CA GLU A 499 -9.41 -25.92 -17.16
C GLU A 499 -9.33 -25.46 -18.62
N ARG A 500 -8.12 -25.35 -19.18
CA ARG A 500 -7.88 -24.89 -20.57
C ARG A 500 -8.31 -25.88 -21.64
N ALA A 501 -8.50 -27.16 -21.28
CA ALA A 501 -9.12 -28.12 -22.18
C ALA A 501 -10.59 -27.78 -22.49
N GLN A 502 -11.19 -26.86 -21.73
CA GLN A 502 -12.52 -26.32 -21.99
C GLN A 502 -12.35 -25.08 -22.88
N ASP A 503 -12.89 -25.13 -24.11
CA ASP A 503 -12.86 -24.03 -25.09
C ASP A 503 -13.63 -22.80 -24.56
N TRP A 504 -12.97 -22.00 -23.72
CA TRP A 504 -13.53 -20.79 -23.15
C TRP A 504 -12.78 -19.55 -23.62
N VAL A 505 -13.53 -18.54 -24.06
CA VAL A 505 -12.97 -17.29 -24.59
C VAL A 505 -12.79 -16.31 -23.45
N ILE A 506 -11.52 -15.96 -23.21
CA ILE A 506 -11.10 -14.95 -22.25
C ILE A 506 -11.57 -13.56 -22.73
N PRO A 507 -12.38 -12.81 -21.96
CA PRO A 507 -12.69 -11.42 -22.29
C PRO A 507 -11.42 -10.56 -22.22
N GLU A 508 -11.00 -9.97 -23.34
CA GLU A 508 -9.75 -9.21 -23.46
C GLU A 508 -9.74 -7.90 -22.63
N ASP A 509 -10.90 -7.39 -22.21
CA ASP A 509 -11.07 -6.00 -21.76
C ASP A 509 -11.06 -5.75 -20.23
N VAL A 510 -10.76 -6.75 -19.40
CA VAL A 510 -10.69 -6.52 -17.94
C VAL A 510 -9.33 -5.93 -17.58
N SER A 511 -9.20 -4.61 -17.75
CA SER A 511 -8.06 -3.83 -17.29
C SER A 511 -7.85 -4.06 -15.79
N LEU A 512 -6.81 -4.81 -15.44
CA LEU A 512 -6.44 -5.02 -14.06
C LEU A 512 -6.01 -3.70 -13.42
N LEU A 513 -6.25 -3.59 -12.12
CA LEU A 513 -5.65 -2.54 -11.30
C LEU A 513 -4.13 -2.61 -11.45
N ASN A 514 -3.55 -1.65 -12.18
CA ASN A 514 -2.11 -1.52 -12.41
C ASN A 514 -1.39 -1.18 -11.10
N PHE A 515 -1.11 -2.19 -10.28
CA PHE A 515 -0.25 -2.06 -9.10
C PHE A 515 1.20 -1.72 -9.47
N HIS A 516 1.58 -2.00 -10.72
CA HIS A 516 2.95 -2.07 -11.21
C HIS A 516 3.66 -0.75 -11.45
N THR A 517 2.98 0.25 -11.98
CA THR A 517 3.69 1.44 -12.50
C THR A 517 4.31 2.25 -11.37
N HIS A 518 3.65 2.33 -10.21
CA HIS A 518 4.10 3.17 -9.11
C HIS A 518 5.08 2.48 -8.16
N ALA A 519 4.85 1.22 -7.76
CA ALA A 519 5.74 0.52 -6.84
C ALA A 519 7.15 0.35 -7.43
N TYR A 520 7.25 -0.05 -8.69
CA TYR A 520 8.54 -0.24 -9.36
C TYR A 520 9.27 1.05 -9.70
N SER A 521 8.56 2.17 -9.83
CA SER A 521 9.23 3.47 -9.94
C SER A 521 10.10 3.76 -8.70
N SER A 522 9.71 3.27 -7.52
CA SER A 522 10.45 3.42 -6.27
C SER A 522 11.70 2.54 -6.20
N LEU A 523 11.80 1.47 -7.01
CA LEU A 523 13.04 0.71 -7.18
C LEU A 523 14.13 1.51 -7.88
N ARG A 524 13.83 2.72 -8.39
CA ARG A 524 14.87 3.68 -8.79
C ARG A 524 15.68 4.19 -7.61
N HIS A 525 15.11 4.20 -6.40
CA HIS A 525 15.84 4.55 -5.19
C HIS A 525 16.80 3.43 -4.82
N SER A 526 18.09 3.77 -4.68
CA SER A 526 19.16 2.83 -4.38
C SER A 526 18.84 2.00 -3.13
N ASN A 527 18.50 2.62 -2.00
CA ASN A 527 18.35 1.92 -0.72
C ASN A 527 17.27 0.81 -0.74
N ILE A 528 16.07 1.10 -1.28
CA ILE A 528 15.00 0.10 -1.37
C ILE A 528 15.40 -1.06 -2.28
N ARG A 529 16.03 -0.76 -3.42
CA ARG A 529 16.54 -1.77 -4.34
C ARG A 529 17.54 -2.70 -3.67
N HIS A 530 18.50 -2.15 -2.92
CA HIS A 530 19.51 -2.95 -2.21
C HIS A 530 18.88 -3.87 -1.16
N ILE A 531 17.93 -3.36 -0.36
CA ILE A 531 17.23 -4.17 0.64
C ILE A 531 16.49 -5.33 -0.02
N LEU A 532 15.69 -5.05 -1.05
CA LEU A 532 14.92 -6.10 -1.75
C LEU A 532 15.82 -7.12 -2.42
N ARG A 533 16.95 -6.68 -2.96
CA ARG A 533 17.97 -7.57 -3.52
C ARG A 533 18.51 -8.54 -2.47
N ASN A 534 18.85 -8.07 -1.27
CA ASN A 534 19.29 -8.93 -0.19
C ASN A 534 18.20 -9.93 0.23
N VAL A 535 16.95 -9.48 0.31
CA VAL A 535 15.80 -10.35 0.62
C VAL A 535 15.61 -11.42 -0.46
N VAL A 536 15.72 -11.06 -1.73
CA VAL A 536 15.61 -12.00 -2.85
C VAL A 536 16.74 -13.02 -2.82
N TYR A 537 17.98 -12.61 -2.51
CA TYR A 537 19.09 -13.55 -2.37
C TYR A 537 18.96 -14.46 -1.16
N HIS A 538 18.45 -13.95 -0.05
CA HIS A 538 18.10 -14.79 1.07
C HIS A 538 17.10 -15.87 0.65
N HIS A 539 16.03 -15.50 -0.05
CA HIS A 539 15.04 -16.47 -0.56
C HIS A 539 15.55 -17.37 -1.70
N LEU A 540 16.64 -17.01 -2.36
CA LEU A 540 17.25 -17.87 -3.37
C LEU A 540 17.85 -19.13 -2.75
N VAL A 541 18.36 -19.04 -1.52
CA VAL A 541 19.09 -20.15 -0.88
C VAL A 541 18.46 -20.66 0.39
N ALA A 542 17.76 -19.81 1.14
CA ALA A 542 17.17 -20.16 2.41
C ALA A 542 15.64 -20.15 2.33
N ASN A 543 15.03 -21.08 3.07
CA ASN A 543 13.58 -21.13 3.26
C ASN A 543 13.13 -20.38 4.51
N HIS A 544 14.06 -19.84 5.31
CA HIS A 544 13.75 -19.19 6.57
C HIS A 544 13.17 -17.78 6.38
N PRO A 545 12.39 -17.29 7.36
CA PRO A 545 11.99 -15.88 7.41
C PRO A 545 13.16 -14.94 7.29
N VAL A 546 13.00 -13.91 6.43
CA VAL A 546 13.76 -12.69 6.66
C VAL A 546 13.19 -12.04 7.92
N PRO A 547 14.04 -11.71 8.91
CA PRO A 547 13.61 -10.96 10.09
C PRO A 547 12.89 -9.66 9.68
N PRO A 548 11.87 -9.24 10.43
CA PRO A 548 11.18 -8.00 10.09
C PRO A 548 12.12 -6.79 10.21
N PHE A 549 11.93 -5.84 9.30
CA PHE A 549 12.67 -4.58 9.28
C PHE A 549 12.11 -3.62 10.32
N LYS A 550 12.92 -2.68 10.81
CA LYS A 550 12.46 -1.67 11.77
C LYS A 550 11.80 -0.47 11.11
N LYS A 551 11.08 0.32 11.90
CA LYS A 551 10.29 1.49 11.47
C LYS A 551 11.06 2.54 10.65
N ASN A 552 12.38 2.63 10.80
CA ASN A 552 13.24 3.51 10.00
C ASN A 552 13.24 3.13 8.51
N MET A 553 12.84 1.90 8.17
CA MET A 553 12.69 1.41 6.80
C MET A 553 11.28 1.67 6.22
N ILE A 554 10.57 2.71 6.68
CA ILE A 554 9.23 3.08 6.20
C ILE A 554 9.16 3.31 4.67
N GLY A 555 10.30 3.56 4.01
CA GLY A 555 10.40 3.59 2.56
C GLY A 555 9.89 2.31 1.89
N LEU A 556 10.05 1.14 2.52
CA LEU A 556 9.52 -0.14 2.03
C LEU A 556 7.99 -0.17 2.03
N VAL A 557 7.37 0.35 3.09
CA VAL A 557 5.90 0.46 3.23
C VAL A 557 5.36 1.46 2.23
N SER A 558 6.01 2.63 2.13
CA SER A 558 5.67 3.71 1.21
C SER A 558 5.71 3.29 -0.26
N SER A 559 6.66 2.42 -0.59
CA SER A 559 6.87 1.90 -1.95
C SER A 559 5.96 0.72 -2.28
N GLY A 560 5.19 0.23 -1.31
CA GLY A 560 4.28 -0.89 -1.50
C GLY A 560 4.95 -2.27 -1.49
N PHE A 561 6.23 -2.40 -1.15
CA PHE A 561 6.90 -3.70 -1.05
C PHE A 561 6.76 -4.33 0.34
N GLY A 562 6.80 -3.50 1.38
CA GLY A 562 6.61 -3.93 2.77
C GLY A 562 5.28 -3.49 3.34
N ARG A 563 4.95 -4.02 4.51
CA ARG A 563 3.81 -3.62 5.34
C ARG A 563 4.20 -3.67 6.81
N PHE A 564 3.53 -2.87 7.65
CA PHE A 564 3.67 -3.05 9.10
C PHE A 564 2.98 -4.35 9.51
N ALA A 565 3.70 -5.16 10.28
CA ALA A 565 3.25 -6.46 10.77
C ALA A 565 2.57 -6.38 12.14
N ASP A 566 2.78 -5.28 12.86
CA ASP A 566 2.18 -5.00 14.17
C ASP A 566 1.45 -3.64 14.17
N GLY A 567 0.65 -3.38 15.20
CA GLY A 567 -0.09 -2.12 15.36
C GLY A 567 0.76 -0.95 15.84
N ALA A 568 1.92 -1.20 16.44
CA ALA A 568 2.82 -0.17 16.98
C ALA A 568 3.80 0.40 15.92
N MET A 569 3.73 -0.12 14.68
CA MET A 569 4.60 0.24 13.56
C MET A 569 6.08 -0.11 13.79
N GLU A 570 6.38 -1.09 14.64
CA GLU A 570 7.77 -1.41 14.99
C GLU A 570 8.45 -2.31 13.96
N ASN A 571 7.68 -3.20 13.34
CA ASN A 571 8.15 -4.27 12.48
C ASN A 571 7.49 -4.17 11.09
N ILE A 572 8.33 -4.19 10.06
CA ILE A 572 7.96 -4.16 8.65
C ILE A 572 8.26 -5.54 8.06
N ALA A 573 7.22 -6.24 7.62
CA ALA A 573 7.36 -7.51 6.91
C ALA A 573 7.59 -7.28 5.42
N LEU A 574 8.55 -8.02 4.85
CA LEU A 574 8.80 -8.18 3.43
C LEU A 574 8.61 -9.65 3.06
N ASP A 575 7.37 -10.11 3.10
CA ASP A 575 7.08 -11.53 2.94
C ASP A 575 5.95 -11.82 1.95
N GLU A 576 5.39 -10.85 1.24
CA GLU A 576 4.30 -11.09 0.30
C GLU A 576 4.80 -11.65 -1.04
N SER A 577 4.25 -12.79 -1.46
CA SER A 577 4.72 -13.55 -2.64
C SER A 577 4.70 -12.73 -3.92
N ILE A 578 3.59 -12.03 -4.18
CA ILE A 578 3.47 -11.14 -5.35
C ILE A 578 4.51 -10.02 -5.32
N ALA A 579 4.74 -9.40 -4.16
CA ALA A 579 5.70 -8.30 -4.04
C ALA A 579 7.14 -8.78 -4.28
N LEU A 580 7.53 -9.91 -3.69
CA LEU A 580 8.87 -10.47 -3.81
C LEU A 580 9.16 -11.05 -5.21
N VAL A 581 8.23 -11.83 -5.76
CA VAL A 581 8.38 -12.40 -7.11
C VAL A 581 8.39 -11.30 -8.15
N GLY A 582 7.49 -10.32 -8.05
CA GLY A 582 7.47 -9.17 -8.95
C GLY A 582 8.74 -8.31 -8.85
N ALA A 583 9.27 -8.07 -7.64
CA ALA A 583 10.56 -7.40 -7.47
C ALA A 583 11.70 -8.20 -8.12
N THR A 584 11.66 -9.53 -8.02
CA THR A 584 12.64 -10.43 -8.63
C THR A 584 12.61 -10.34 -10.15
N VAL A 585 11.42 -10.43 -10.76
CA VAL A 585 11.25 -10.28 -12.22
C VAL A 585 11.78 -8.93 -12.67
N TRP A 586 11.35 -7.84 -12.02
CA TRP A 586 11.81 -6.48 -12.34
C TRP A 586 13.34 -6.37 -12.31
N MET A 587 14.00 -6.93 -11.28
CA MET A 587 15.45 -6.90 -11.17
C MET A 587 16.15 -7.70 -12.28
N THR A 588 15.49 -8.72 -12.83
CA THR A 588 16.02 -9.52 -13.93
C THR A 588 15.72 -8.96 -15.33
N GLU A 589 14.65 -8.17 -15.50
CA GLU A 589 14.20 -7.65 -16.79
C GLU A 589 14.77 -6.28 -17.16
N GLN A 590 15.12 -5.43 -16.19
CA GLN A 590 15.61 -4.06 -16.46
C GLN A 590 16.85 -4.07 -17.38
N PRO A 591 16.75 -3.60 -18.63
CA PRO A 591 17.92 -3.30 -19.44
C PRO A 591 18.58 -2.06 -18.85
N THR A 592 19.86 -2.12 -18.52
CA THR A 592 20.62 -0.90 -18.20
C THR A 592 20.47 0.06 -19.37
N ARG A 593 19.77 1.19 -19.16
CA ARG A 593 19.37 2.16 -20.20
C ARG A 593 20.54 2.76 -21.02
N SER A 594 21.79 2.46 -20.67
CA SER A 594 22.99 3.03 -21.28
C SER A 594 23.72 2.13 -22.29
N SER A 595 23.23 0.95 -22.67
CA SER A 595 23.91 0.14 -23.70
C SER A 595 22.96 -0.48 -24.72
N THR A 596 23.23 -0.19 -25.99
CA THR A 596 22.65 -0.77 -27.21
C THR A 596 22.87 -2.29 -27.35
N GLU A 597 23.47 -2.94 -26.36
CA GLU A 597 23.67 -4.39 -26.30
C GLU A 597 22.42 -5.04 -25.69
N ARG A 598 21.49 -5.48 -26.55
CA ARG A 598 20.44 -6.47 -26.20
C ARG A 598 21.07 -7.87 -26.04
N GLY A 599 22.05 -7.98 -25.16
CA GLY A 599 22.69 -9.23 -24.75
C GLY A 599 22.22 -9.65 -23.37
N MET A 600 22.16 -10.96 -23.13
CA MET A 600 21.60 -11.60 -21.93
C MET A 600 22.02 -11.01 -20.57
N PRO A 601 21.19 -11.19 -19.53
CA PRO A 601 21.24 -10.49 -18.23
C PRO A 601 22.40 -10.84 -17.31
N VAL A 602 23.36 -11.62 -17.77
CA VAL A 602 24.49 -12.07 -16.96
C VAL A 602 25.52 -10.99 -16.80
N ASP A 603 25.93 -10.36 -17.91
CA ASP A 603 26.80 -9.20 -17.82
C ASP A 603 26.06 -8.02 -17.19
N ASN A 604 24.73 -7.91 -17.33
CA ASN A 604 23.96 -6.90 -16.61
C ASN A 604 23.78 -7.21 -15.14
N TYR A 605 23.71 -8.48 -14.74
CA TYR A 605 23.64 -8.89 -13.35
C TYR A 605 25.00 -8.76 -12.67
N LEU A 606 26.07 -9.18 -13.33
CA LEU A 606 27.45 -8.95 -12.93
C LEU A 606 27.77 -7.45 -12.96
N LYS A 607 27.30 -6.67 -13.95
CA LYS A 607 27.36 -5.20 -13.95
C LYS A 607 26.48 -4.62 -12.84
N CYS A 608 25.33 -5.19 -12.50
CA CYS A 608 24.49 -4.73 -11.39
C CYS A 608 25.11 -5.13 -10.05
N ILE A 609 25.79 -6.26 -9.91
CA ILE A 609 26.67 -6.57 -8.78
C ILE A 609 27.82 -5.55 -8.76
N ARG A 610 28.37 -5.18 -9.91
CA ARG A 610 29.47 -4.20 -10.01
C ARG A 610 29.03 -2.77 -9.65
N HIS A 611 27.88 -2.34 -10.14
CA HIS A 611 27.37 -0.97 -9.96
C HIS A 611 26.56 -0.85 -8.65
N TYR A 612 26.02 -1.96 -8.14
CA TYR A 612 25.15 -2.02 -6.97
C TYR A 612 25.33 -3.32 -6.17
N PRO A 613 26.55 -3.67 -5.73
CA PRO A 613 26.83 -4.95 -5.06
C PRO A 613 25.95 -5.17 -3.85
N PRO A 614 25.73 -6.43 -3.45
CA PRO A 614 24.93 -6.72 -2.27
C PRO A 614 25.52 -5.94 -1.09
N SER A 615 24.68 -5.23 -0.35
CA SER A 615 25.15 -4.35 0.74
C SER A 615 25.67 -5.12 1.95
N SER A 616 25.65 -6.46 1.89
CA SER A 616 26.30 -7.35 2.84
C SER A 616 27.01 -8.47 2.08
N SER A 617 28.19 -8.85 2.55
CA SER A 617 28.94 -10.03 2.12
C SER A 617 28.07 -11.30 2.12
N LYS A 618 27.14 -11.40 3.07
CA LYS A 618 26.21 -12.52 3.24
C LYS A 618 25.18 -12.66 2.12
N ALA A 619 24.59 -11.55 1.68
CA ALA A 619 23.66 -11.58 0.55
C ALA A 619 24.39 -11.98 -0.75
N PHE A 620 25.67 -11.63 -0.86
CA PHE A 620 26.51 -12.13 -1.94
C PHE A 620 26.90 -13.61 -1.77
N ALA A 621 27.20 -14.07 -0.56
CA ALA A 621 27.43 -15.48 -0.27
C ALA A 621 26.22 -16.36 -0.61
N ALA A 622 25.01 -15.89 -0.30
CA ALA A 622 23.78 -16.55 -0.73
C ALA A 622 23.69 -16.63 -2.27
N CYS A 623 23.96 -15.53 -2.97
CA CYS A 623 24.06 -15.53 -4.43
C CYS A 623 25.11 -16.53 -4.95
N LEU A 624 26.28 -16.59 -4.31
CA LEU A 624 27.37 -17.52 -4.64
C LEU A 624 26.97 -18.98 -4.44
N ALA A 625 26.33 -19.32 -3.33
CA ALA A 625 25.82 -20.67 -3.06
C ALA A 625 24.90 -21.16 -4.18
N PHE A 626 24.02 -20.29 -4.69
CA PHE A 626 23.20 -20.62 -5.85
C PHE A 626 24.04 -20.90 -7.10
N TYR A 627 25.04 -20.07 -7.42
CA TYR A 627 25.90 -20.33 -8.58
C TYR A 627 26.76 -21.57 -8.41
N PHE A 628 27.30 -21.83 -7.21
CA PHE A 628 28.06 -23.05 -6.94
C PHE A 628 27.19 -24.31 -7.09
N SER A 629 25.94 -24.27 -6.64
CA SER A 629 25.01 -25.39 -6.86
C SER A 629 24.84 -25.75 -8.35
N ARG A 630 24.89 -24.74 -9.23
CA ARG A 630 24.82 -24.92 -10.68
C ARG A 630 26.17 -25.28 -11.29
N ALA A 631 27.25 -24.71 -10.75
CA ALA A 631 28.59 -24.96 -11.25
C ALA A 631 29.04 -26.39 -11.00
N PHE A 632 28.83 -26.88 -9.78
CA PHE A 632 29.21 -28.24 -9.40
C PHE A 632 28.26 -29.31 -9.91
N ALA A 633 27.10 -28.94 -10.48
CA ALA A 633 26.22 -29.88 -11.18
C ALA A 633 26.86 -30.51 -12.44
N SER A 634 27.89 -29.88 -13.01
CA SER A 634 28.63 -30.41 -14.17
C SER A 634 29.96 -31.08 -13.79
N ASN A 635 30.20 -31.33 -12.51
CA ASN A 635 31.43 -31.93 -11.97
C ASN A 635 32.74 -31.28 -12.52
N PRO A 636 32.85 -29.93 -12.46
CA PRO A 636 34.02 -29.23 -12.97
C PRO A 636 35.27 -29.58 -12.15
N THR A 637 36.45 -29.37 -12.73
CA THR A 637 37.69 -29.39 -11.94
C THR A 637 37.75 -28.17 -11.03
N LEU A 638 38.45 -28.27 -9.90
CA LEU A 638 38.55 -27.14 -8.97
C LEU A 638 39.30 -25.95 -9.59
N SER A 639 40.31 -26.18 -10.43
CA SER A 639 41.02 -25.14 -11.19
C SER A 639 40.13 -24.40 -12.21
N GLU A 640 39.01 -24.99 -12.64
CA GLU A 640 38.01 -24.27 -13.45
C GLU A 640 37.19 -23.26 -12.62
N ILE A 641 37.09 -23.49 -11.31
CA ILE A 641 36.27 -22.71 -10.37
C ILE A 641 37.12 -21.73 -9.57
N PHE A 642 38.34 -22.12 -9.20
CA PHE A 642 39.22 -21.40 -8.28
C PHE A 642 40.61 -21.19 -8.92
N THR A 643 41.21 -20.04 -8.64
CA THR A 643 42.62 -19.73 -8.95
C THR A 643 43.42 -19.95 -7.68
N PHE A 644 44.27 -20.97 -7.65
CA PHE A 644 45.06 -21.35 -6.46
C PHE A 644 46.31 -20.48 -6.29
N ALA A 645 46.67 -20.21 -5.04
CA ALA A 645 47.97 -19.66 -4.67
C ALA A 645 49.05 -20.74 -4.74
N ASP A 646 50.30 -20.37 -5.00
CA ASP A 646 51.40 -21.31 -4.99
C ASP A 646 51.76 -21.81 -3.56
N PRO A 647 52.12 -23.10 -3.36
CA PRO A 647 52.10 -24.16 -4.36
C PRO A 647 50.68 -24.68 -4.63
N VAL A 648 50.33 -24.80 -5.91
CA VAL A 648 49.04 -25.37 -6.34
C VAL A 648 48.88 -26.82 -5.85
N PRO A 649 47.82 -27.15 -5.10
CA PRO A 649 47.60 -28.51 -4.62
C PRO A 649 47.34 -29.51 -5.76
N ALA A 650 47.88 -30.73 -5.65
CA ALA A 650 47.69 -31.77 -6.68
C ALA A 650 46.22 -32.14 -6.95
N TRP A 651 45.33 -31.89 -5.98
CA TRP A 651 43.90 -32.13 -6.11
C TRP A 651 43.14 -30.99 -6.80
N ALA A 652 43.78 -29.86 -7.13
CA ALA A 652 43.17 -28.75 -7.85
C ALA A 652 42.63 -29.16 -9.24
N GLU A 653 43.28 -30.12 -9.89
CA GLU A 653 42.86 -30.65 -11.20
C GLU A 653 41.80 -31.76 -11.10
N GLN A 654 41.40 -32.18 -9.89
CA GLN A 654 40.35 -33.18 -9.74
C GLN A 654 38.97 -32.55 -9.97
N SER A 655 38.08 -33.31 -10.61
CA SER A 655 36.64 -33.01 -10.62
C SER A 655 36.07 -33.08 -9.21
N ALA A 656 35.13 -32.18 -8.92
CA ALA A 656 34.47 -32.10 -7.62
C ALA A 656 32.94 -32.07 -7.76
N GLU A 657 32.25 -32.70 -6.82
CA GLU A 657 30.80 -32.72 -6.69
C GLU A 657 30.39 -32.00 -5.40
N LEU A 658 29.33 -31.19 -5.47
CA LEU A 658 28.73 -30.59 -4.27
C LEU A 658 27.96 -31.66 -3.48
N VAL A 659 28.21 -31.75 -2.18
CA VAL A 659 27.61 -32.79 -1.33
C VAL A 659 26.86 -32.20 -0.15
N GLU A 660 25.77 -32.86 0.21
CA GLU A 660 25.05 -32.68 1.47
C GLU A 660 25.51 -33.76 2.44
N LEU A 661 26.09 -33.34 3.55
CA LEU A 661 26.51 -34.26 4.60
C LEU A 661 25.38 -34.44 5.62
N HIS A 662 25.09 -35.70 5.96
CA HIS A 662 24.05 -36.07 6.91
C HIS A 662 24.44 -37.36 7.62
N GLY A 663 24.20 -37.48 8.91
CA GLY A 663 24.60 -38.68 9.63
C GLY A 663 24.68 -38.49 11.13
N ARG A 664 25.00 -39.57 11.84
CA ARG A 664 25.37 -39.48 13.26
C ARG A 664 26.88 -39.29 13.36
N PRO A 665 27.39 -38.69 14.45
CA PRO A 665 28.83 -38.69 14.72
C PRO A 665 29.41 -40.10 14.57
N GLY A 666 30.33 -40.29 13.61
CA GLY A 666 30.96 -41.58 13.28
C GLY A 666 30.35 -42.37 12.12
N GLU A 667 29.19 -41.98 11.57
CA GLU A 667 28.60 -42.58 10.36
C GLU A 667 28.13 -41.47 9.41
N LEU A 668 29.09 -40.87 8.71
CA LEU A 668 28.84 -39.80 7.74
C LEU A 668 28.23 -40.40 6.47
N ARG A 669 27.01 -40.00 6.12
CA ARG A 669 26.39 -40.28 4.83
C ARG A 669 26.39 -39.00 4.01
N TYR A 670 26.36 -39.16 2.70
CA TYR A 670 26.29 -38.02 1.78
C TYR A 670 25.25 -38.26 0.70
N SER A 671 24.59 -37.18 0.29
CA SER A 671 23.85 -37.10 -0.97
C SER A 671 24.62 -36.16 -1.89
N VAL A 672 24.68 -36.49 -3.19
CA VAL A 672 25.06 -35.50 -4.18
C VAL A 672 23.96 -34.45 -4.18
N ALA A 673 24.33 -33.18 -3.93
CA ALA A 673 23.38 -32.09 -3.97
C ALA A 673 22.85 -32.01 -5.40
N ALA A 674 21.65 -32.54 -5.63
CA ALA A 674 21.09 -32.59 -6.96
C ALA A 674 20.96 -31.16 -7.49
N SER A 675 21.33 -30.94 -8.75
CA SER A 675 21.12 -29.66 -9.45
C SER A 675 19.65 -29.20 -9.43
N ASP A 676 18.74 -30.17 -9.24
CA ASP A 676 17.31 -30.03 -9.06
C ASP A 676 16.88 -30.48 -7.65
N ASN A 677 17.60 -30.05 -6.62
CA ASN A 677 17.37 -30.44 -5.23
C ASN A 677 15.86 -30.39 -4.88
N PRO A 678 15.21 -31.53 -4.57
CA PRO A 678 13.77 -31.59 -4.33
C PRO A 678 13.35 -30.82 -3.07
N THR A 679 14.29 -30.53 -2.16
CA THR A 679 14.04 -29.71 -0.96
C THR A 679 13.96 -28.22 -1.29
N GLY A 680 14.57 -27.75 -2.39
CA GLY A 680 14.59 -26.32 -2.78
C GLY A 680 15.45 -25.39 -1.90
N VAL A 681 15.92 -25.86 -0.74
CA VAL A 681 16.74 -25.07 0.20
C VAL A 681 18.21 -25.37 -0.07
N LEU A 682 18.98 -24.35 -0.45
CA LEU A 682 20.41 -24.50 -0.76
C LEU A 682 21.29 -24.21 0.45
N ALA A 683 20.90 -23.31 1.33
CA ALA A 683 21.73 -22.87 2.44
C ALA A 683 20.96 -22.78 3.77
N THR A 684 21.63 -23.21 4.83
CA THR A 684 21.27 -22.87 6.21
C THR A 684 21.78 -21.45 6.47
N SER A 685 20.86 -20.53 6.76
CA SER A 685 21.24 -19.17 7.19
C SER A 685 21.46 -19.19 8.71
N ALA A 686 22.68 -19.49 9.14
CA ALA A 686 23.00 -19.71 10.54
C ALA A 686 23.05 -18.38 11.30
N SER A 687 22.02 -18.14 12.11
CA SER A 687 21.85 -16.91 12.89
C SER A 687 22.61 -16.92 14.21
N SER A 688 22.93 -18.11 14.70
CA SER A 688 23.66 -18.36 15.94
C SER A 688 24.83 -19.33 15.72
N LEU A 689 25.74 -19.39 16.69
CA LEU A 689 26.81 -20.39 16.67
C LEU A 689 26.26 -21.82 16.77
N ASP A 690 25.15 -22.03 17.47
CA ASP A 690 24.50 -23.34 17.57
C ASP A 690 23.97 -23.81 16.21
N ASP A 691 23.47 -22.90 15.37
CA ASP A 691 23.05 -23.22 14.00
C ASP A 691 24.24 -23.69 13.15
N ILE A 692 25.40 -23.03 13.31
CA ILE A 692 26.65 -23.39 12.62
C ILE A 692 27.12 -24.76 13.10
N VAL A 693 27.17 -24.98 14.42
CA VAL A 693 27.54 -26.25 15.04
C VAL A 693 26.61 -27.37 14.57
N SER A 694 25.30 -27.15 14.57
CA SER A 694 24.31 -28.13 14.11
C SER A 694 24.49 -28.48 12.63
N TRP A 695 24.83 -27.50 11.80
CA TRP A 695 25.14 -27.74 10.40
C TRP A 695 26.46 -28.54 10.22
N LEU A 696 27.50 -28.21 10.98
CA LEU A 696 28.80 -28.90 10.98
C LEU A 696 28.72 -30.33 11.53
N GLU A 697 27.88 -30.56 12.54
CA GLU A 697 27.60 -31.90 13.09
C GLU A 697 26.61 -32.68 12.23
N HIS A 698 26.08 -32.06 11.17
CA HIS A 698 25.11 -32.64 10.25
C HIS A 698 23.81 -33.08 10.92
N THR A 699 23.48 -32.41 12.03
CA THR A 699 22.24 -32.57 12.78
C THR A 699 21.16 -31.58 12.35
N ASN A 700 21.50 -30.62 11.47
CA ASN A 700 20.55 -29.67 10.92
C ASN A 700 19.42 -30.41 10.17
N PRO A 701 18.14 -30.09 10.46
CA PRO A 701 16.99 -30.78 9.89
C PRO A 701 16.82 -30.54 8.38
N ASP A 702 17.23 -29.37 7.88
CA ASP A 702 17.08 -28.95 6.49
C ASP A 702 18.10 -29.60 5.54
N ARG A 703 19.18 -30.19 6.09
CA ARG A 703 20.23 -30.92 5.35
C ARG A 703 20.79 -30.15 4.15
N THR A 704 21.11 -28.88 4.35
CA THR A 704 21.51 -28.00 3.25
C THR A 704 22.99 -28.18 2.88
N PRO A 705 23.35 -28.09 1.58
CA PRO A 705 24.74 -28.21 1.14
C PRO A 705 25.62 -27.00 1.51
N PHE A 706 25.01 -25.85 1.75
CA PHE A 706 25.70 -24.63 2.17
C PHE A 706 25.29 -24.21 3.58
N CYS A 707 26.19 -23.50 4.26
CA CYS A 707 25.92 -22.70 5.44
C CYS A 707 26.37 -21.26 5.17
N VAL A 708 25.50 -20.30 5.47
CA VAL A 708 25.75 -18.86 5.40
C VAL A 708 25.70 -18.32 6.83
N PRO A 709 26.84 -18.25 7.52
CA PRO A 709 26.94 -17.65 8.85
C PRO A 709 26.51 -16.18 8.88
N GLN A 710 25.81 -15.78 9.95
CA GLN A 710 25.36 -14.41 10.15
C GLN A 710 26.24 -13.61 11.13
N ALA A 711 27.28 -14.18 11.72
CA ALA A 711 28.17 -13.44 12.62
C ALA A 711 29.16 -12.56 11.83
N ALA A 712 29.43 -11.34 12.31
CA ALA A 712 30.26 -10.35 11.59
C ALA A 712 31.72 -10.79 11.38
N ALA A 713 32.24 -11.65 12.26
CA ALA A 713 33.61 -12.18 12.20
C ALA A 713 33.64 -13.67 11.82
N SER A 714 32.70 -14.11 10.99
CA SER A 714 32.62 -15.50 10.53
C SER A 714 32.80 -15.61 9.02
N PRO A 715 33.20 -16.78 8.48
CA PRO A 715 33.21 -16.98 7.03
C PRO A 715 31.82 -16.71 6.46
N ASP A 716 31.73 -16.11 5.29
CA ASP A 716 30.45 -15.76 4.69
C ASP A 716 29.75 -16.97 4.08
N LEU A 717 30.52 -17.99 3.68
CA LEU A 717 29.99 -19.21 3.09
C LEU A 717 30.86 -20.42 3.45
N VAL A 718 30.22 -21.50 3.90
CA VAL A 718 30.88 -22.79 4.19
C VAL A 718 30.14 -23.91 3.47
N PHE A 719 30.86 -24.83 2.84
CA PHE A 719 30.30 -26.01 2.16
C PHE A 719 31.33 -27.12 1.96
N TYR A 720 30.86 -28.30 1.58
CA TYR A 720 31.70 -29.47 1.33
C TYR A 720 31.62 -29.91 -0.13
N LEU A 721 32.77 -30.33 -0.66
CA LEU A 721 32.90 -30.96 -1.97
C LEU A 721 33.43 -32.37 -1.82
N LYS A 722 32.96 -33.30 -2.66
CA LYS A 722 33.54 -34.63 -2.82
C LYS A 722 34.39 -34.64 -4.09
N LEU A 723 35.65 -35.04 -3.96
CA LEU A 723 36.60 -35.10 -5.07
C LEU A 723 36.47 -36.44 -5.81
N GLN A 724 37.04 -36.49 -7.02
CA GLN A 724 37.06 -37.70 -7.85
C GLN A 724 37.72 -38.90 -7.16
N ASP A 725 38.72 -38.66 -6.29
CA ASP A 725 39.38 -39.68 -5.48
C ASP A 725 38.52 -40.19 -4.30
N GLY A 726 37.31 -39.66 -4.13
CA GLY A 726 36.37 -40.02 -3.07
C GLY A 726 36.57 -39.24 -1.76
N SER A 727 37.65 -38.46 -1.64
CA SER A 727 37.90 -37.63 -0.46
C SER A 727 37.01 -36.39 -0.42
N TYR A 728 36.92 -35.77 0.76
CA TYR A 728 36.14 -34.55 0.98
C TYR A 728 37.04 -33.33 1.14
N LEU A 729 36.57 -32.20 0.62
CA LEU A 729 37.22 -30.90 0.70
C LEU A 729 36.24 -29.93 1.36
N SER A 730 36.65 -29.35 2.50
CA SER A 730 35.89 -28.28 3.16
C SER A 730 36.26 -26.94 2.54
N ILE A 731 35.26 -26.19 2.10
CA ILE A 731 35.43 -24.85 1.56
C ILE A 731 35.00 -23.84 2.61
N VAL A 732 35.93 -22.96 2.98
CA VAL A 732 35.67 -21.83 3.88
C VAL A 732 35.92 -20.57 3.09
N MET A 733 34.85 -19.81 2.82
CA MET A 733 34.91 -18.68 1.90
C MET A 733 34.60 -17.37 2.62
N ARG A 734 35.43 -16.36 2.34
CA ARG A 734 35.19 -14.97 2.69
C ARG A 734 34.91 -14.18 1.41
N VAL A 735 33.89 -13.35 1.47
CA VAL A 735 33.47 -12.48 0.38
C VAL A 735 33.97 -11.08 0.67
N SER A 736 34.80 -10.55 -0.23
CA SER A 736 35.07 -9.12 -0.28
C SER A 736 34.10 -8.46 -1.23
N ALA A 737 33.24 -7.59 -0.68
CA ALA A 737 32.33 -6.80 -1.49
C ALA A 737 33.02 -5.63 -2.20
N GLY A 738 34.26 -5.26 -1.84
CA GLY A 738 35.04 -4.21 -2.52
C GLY A 738 34.73 -2.76 -2.13
N PHE A 739 34.34 -2.47 -0.87
CA PHE A 739 33.93 -1.10 -0.45
C PHE A 739 34.80 -0.41 0.61
N GLY A 740 36.02 -0.88 0.84
CA GLY A 740 36.98 -0.17 1.68
C GLY A 740 38.37 -0.77 1.54
N ASP A 741 39.38 0.02 1.91
CA ASP A 741 40.77 -0.42 2.11
C ASP A 741 40.83 -1.45 3.26
N ASP A 742 40.24 -2.62 3.03
CA ASP A 742 40.23 -3.72 3.97
C ASP A 742 41.58 -4.46 3.77
N GLU A 743 42.67 -3.75 4.09
CA GLU A 743 44.05 -4.27 4.05
C GLU A 743 44.22 -5.53 4.93
N ASN A 744 43.22 -5.85 5.76
CA ASN A 744 43.18 -7.00 6.67
C ASN A 744 42.35 -8.21 6.19
N LEU A 745 41.88 -8.28 4.92
CA LEU A 745 41.16 -9.47 4.41
C LEU A 745 41.92 -10.79 4.62
N LEU A 746 43.26 -10.72 4.57
CA LEU A 746 44.15 -11.84 4.86
C LEU A 746 44.23 -12.15 6.37
N ALA A 747 44.39 -11.13 7.22
CA ALA A 747 44.45 -11.30 8.67
C ALA A 747 43.18 -11.97 9.22
N ASP A 748 42.01 -11.62 8.67
CA ASP A 748 40.72 -12.21 9.04
C ASP A 748 40.55 -13.67 8.61
N LEU A 749 41.32 -14.12 7.60
CA LEU A 749 41.38 -15.53 7.21
C LEU A 749 42.45 -16.26 8.03
N GLU A 750 43.58 -15.63 8.30
CA GLU A 750 44.72 -16.22 9.03
C GLU A 750 44.42 -16.51 10.49
N GLU A 751 43.61 -15.70 11.19
CA GLU A 751 43.31 -15.97 12.60
C GLU A 751 42.42 -17.23 12.80
N PRO A 752 42.73 -18.12 13.78
CA PRO A 752 41.84 -19.19 14.23
C PRO A 752 40.49 -18.70 14.80
N ASN A 753 40.27 -17.39 14.86
CA ASN A 753 39.10 -16.70 15.39
C ASN A 753 37.95 -16.60 14.37
N LEU A 754 37.72 -17.64 13.56
CA LEU A 754 36.67 -17.75 12.53
C LEU A 754 35.22 -17.56 13.04
N PHE A 755 35.03 -17.36 14.35
CA PHE A 755 33.72 -17.12 14.98
C PHE A 755 33.90 -16.19 16.18
N CYS A 756 34.12 -14.90 15.96
CA CYS A 756 33.93 -13.92 17.05
C CYS A 756 32.46 -13.48 17.07
N ASP A 757 31.81 -13.72 18.20
CA ASP A 757 30.51 -13.14 18.51
C ASP A 757 30.73 -12.15 19.67
N ASP A 758 30.37 -10.89 19.46
CA ASP A 758 30.59 -9.82 20.44
C ASP A 758 29.74 -10.02 21.71
N GLU A 759 28.65 -10.78 21.61
CA GLU A 759 27.70 -11.00 22.71
C GLU A 759 28.10 -12.14 23.66
N HIS A 760 28.86 -13.12 23.16
CA HIS A 760 29.29 -14.30 23.92
C HIS A 760 30.80 -14.24 24.06
N GLY A 761 31.28 -13.49 25.06
CA GLY A 761 32.70 -13.22 25.30
C GLY A 761 33.60 -14.41 25.01
N ALA A 762 34.81 -14.13 24.51
CA ALA A 762 35.75 -15.01 23.78
C ALA A 762 35.90 -16.50 24.19
N ASP A 763 35.37 -16.94 25.33
CA ASP A 763 35.51 -18.26 25.92
C ASP A 763 34.20 -19.10 26.00
N SER A 764 33.18 -18.75 25.22
CA SER A 764 31.93 -19.54 25.16
C SER A 764 32.17 -21.01 24.76
N PRO A 765 31.60 -22.00 25.48
CA PRO A 765 31.71 -23.42 25.13
C PRO A 765 31.26 -23.74 23.69
N THR A 766 30.20 -23.08 23.20
CA THR A 766 29.71 -23.25 21.82
C THR A 766 30.73 -22.77 20.80
N ARG A 767 31.43 -21.65 21.08
CA ARG A 767 32.50 -21.15 20.22
C ARG A 767 33.67 -22.14 20.18
N ARG A 768 34.11 -22.63 21.35
CA ARG A 768 35.13 -23.69 21.43
C ARG A 768 34.69 -24.93 20.65
N ARG A 769 33.43 -25.33 20.77
CA ARG A 769 32.87 -26.46 20.03
C ARG A 769 32.83 -26.23 18.51
N ALA A 770 32.41 -25.06 18.04
CA ALA A 770 32.42 -24.72 16.62
C ALA A 770 33.84 -24.72 16.04
N ILE A 771 34.78 -24.11 16.77
CA ILE A 771 36.21 -24.13 16.42
C ILE A 771 36.74 -25.55 16.46
N GLU A 772 36.42 -26.35 17.47
CA GLU A 772 36.81 -27.76 17.57
C GLU A 772 36.23 -28.59 16.43
N LEU A 773 34.98 -28.36 16.02
CA LEU A 773 34.33 -29.10 14.94
C LEU A 773 34.87 -28.71 13.58
N LEU A 774 35.17 -27.44 13.35
CA LEU A 774 35.88 -27.02 12.15
C LEU A 774 37.32 -27.50 12.17
N SER A 775 37.99 -27.41 13.32
CA SER A 775 39.35 -27.93 13.52
C SER A 775 39.37 -29.45 13.39
N ALA A 776 38.31 -30.15 13.78
CA ALA A 776 38.14 -31.59 13.62
C ALA A 776 37.77 -31.92 12.17
N ALA A 777 36.95 -31.14 11.49
CA ALA A 777 36.77 -31.26 10.04
C ALA A 777 38.11 -31.01 9.29
N ILE A 778 38.95 -30.15 9.85
CA ILE A 778 40.33 -29.83 9.41
C ILE A 778 41.35 -30.91 9.83
N SER A 779 41.11 -31.69 10.89
CA SER A 779 42.12 -32.59 11.50
C SER A 779 41.72 -34.08 11.55
N SER A 780 40.44 -34.42 11.34
CA SER A 780 39.93 -35.78 11.50
C SER A 780 40.43 -36.68 10.38
N LYS A 781 41.19 -37.69 10.79
CA LYS A 781 41.60 -38.85 10.01
C LYS A 781 40.51 -39.94 9.92
N ASP A 782 39.35 -39.71 10.52
CA ASP A 782 38.41 -40.79 10.90
C ASP A 782 37.14 -40.87 10.04
N VAL A 783 37.19 -40.46 8.78
CA VAL A 783 36.20 -40.94 7.79
C VAL A 783 36.75 -42.23 7.19
N ASP A 784 36.66 -43.31 7.97
CA ASP A 784 37.04 -44.65 7.54
C ASP A 784 35.97 -45.16 6.55
N VAL A 785 36.13 -44.82 5.27
CA VAL A 785 35.38 -45.46 4.18
C VAL A 785 35.98 -46.85 4.00
N SER A 786 35.50 -47.79 4.80
CA SER A 786 35.87 -49.19 4.66
C SER A 786 35.29 -49.78 3.38
N GLU A 787 36.09 -49.81 2.31
CA GLU A 787 36.28 -50.96 1.39
C GLU A 787 37.19 -50.54 0.21
N SER A 788 38.50 -50.73 0.36
CA SER A 788 39.45 -51.03 -0.74
C SER A 788 40.88 -50.99 -0.21
N THR A 789 41.45 -52.16 0.07
CA THR A 789 42.86 -52.35 0.42
C THR A 789 43.77 -52.10 -0.78
N THR A 790 44.46 -50.96 -0.82
CA THR A 790 45.80 -50.87 -1.43
C THR A 790 46.68 -49.91 -0.63
N SER A 791 47.75 -50.45 -0.06
CA SER A 791 48.77 -49.77 0.72
C SER A 791 49.60 -48.82 -0.14
N GLY A 792 49.54 -47.53 0.16
CA GLY A 792 50.46 -46.51 -0.31
C GLY A 792 50.43 -45.34 0.67
N SER A 793 51.53 -45.12 1.38
CA SER A 793 51.65 -44.15 2.46
C SER A 793 51.69 -42.71 1.94
N ASP A 794 50.53 -42.08 1.84
CA ASP A 794 50.40 -40.64 2.04
C ASP A 794 49.28 -40.42 3.05
N LYS A 795 49.65 -39.85 4.19
CA LYS A 795 48.72 -39.54 5.28
C LYS A 795 47.69 -38.56 4.72
N ALA A 796 46.46 -38.99 4.53
CA ALA A 796 45.35 -38.15 4.11
C ALA A 796 45.05 -37.12 5.22
N SER A 797 45.76 -35.99 5.17
CA SER A 797 45.42 -34.80 5.93
C SER A 797 44.08 -34.27 5.41
N PRO A 798 43.17 -33.81 6.28
CA PRO A 798 41.93 -33.22 5.82
C PRO A 798 42.23 -31.95 5.04
N ARG A 799 41.54 -31.81 3.91
CA ARG A 799 41.79 -30.75 2.95
C ARG A 799 40.81 -29.62 3.26
N VAL A 800 41.34 -28.47 3.66
CA VAL A 800 40.55 -27.23 3.77
C VAL A 800 41.10 -26.23 2.77
N LEU A 801 40.18 -25.70 1.96
CA LEU A 801 40.45 -24.66 1.00
C LEU A 801 39.84 -23.36 1.51
N ARG A 802 40.70 -22.38 1.77
CA ARG A 802 40.30 -21.03 2.13
C ARG A 802 40.16 -20.22 0.85
N VAL A 803 38.96 -19.69 0.62
CA VAL A 803 38.64 -18.99 -0.63
C VAL A 803 38.32 -17.53 -0.36
N ILE A 804 38.96 -16.65 -1.13
CA ILE A 804 38.53 -15.26 -1.23
C ILE A 804 37.72 -15.07 -2.50
N ALA A 805 36.48 -14.61 -2.34
CA ALA A 805 35.64 -14.19 -3.44
C ALA A 805 35.63 -12.66 -3.50
N ALA A 806 36.36 -12.07 -4.45
CA ALA A 806 36.32 -10.65 -4.75
C ALA A 806 35.85 -10.43 -6.19
N PHE A 807 35.06 -9.39 -6.40
CA PHE A 807 34.38 -9.17 -7.67
C PHE A 807 35.01 -8.09 -8.55
N GLU A 808 35.54 -7.03 -7.92
CA GLU A 808 36.08 -5.86 -8.63
C GLU A 808 37.60 -5.93 -8.81
N GLU A 809 38.31 -6.38 -7.79
CA GLU A 809 39.76 -6.47 -7.78
C GLU A 809 40.22 -7.83 -8.27
N GLN A 810 41.21 -7.83 -9.17
CA GLN A 810 41.96 -9.03 -9.48
C GLN A 810 42.87 -9.28 -8.28
N ILE A 811 42.37 -10.03 -7.31
CA ILE A 811 43.23 -10.55 -6.24
C ILE A 811 44.19 -11.52 -6.90
N ASP A 812 45.47 -11.17 -6.84
CA ASP A 812 46.52 -12.08 -7.22
C ASP A 812 46.57 -13.20 -6.18
N ALA A 813 46.39 -14.45 -6.60
CA ALA A 813 46.38 -15.57 -5.65
C ALA A 813 47.74 -15.67 -4.94
N ASP A 814 48.82 -15.22 -5.58
CA ASP A 814 50.17 -15.24 -5.03
C ASP A 814 50.38 -14.20 -3.92
N THR A 815 49.47 -13.25 -3.72
CA THR A 815 49.51 -12.36 -2.55
C THR A 815 48.86 -12.99 -1.31
N LEU A 816 48.23 -14.16 -1.45
CA LEU A 816 47.60 -14.89 -0.33
C LEU A 816 48.57 -15.82 0.41
N MET A 817 49.88 -15.68 0.17
CA MET A 817 50.90 -16.51 0.80
C MET A 817 50.87 -16.31 2.32
N PRO A 818 50.77 -17.40 3.10
CA PRO A 818 50.73 -17.28 4.56
C PRO A 818 51.99 -16.61 5.08
N THR A 819 51.83 -15.81 6.13
CA THR A 819 52.96 -15.38 6.97
C THR A 819 53.77 -16.61 7.43
N GLU A 820 55.10 -16.47 7.59
CA GLU A 820 56.13 -17.54 7.63
C GLU A 820 55.88 -18.73 8.59
N ASP A 821 54.81 -18.70 9.39
CA ASP A 821 54.35 -19.74 10.32
C ASP A 821 53.44 -20.80 9.66
N GLY A 822 53.93 -21.46 8.59
CA GLY A 822 53.72 -22.88 8.27
C GLY A 822 52.31 -23.54 8.38
N ALA A 823 51.20 -22.81 8.24
CA ALA A 823 49.88 -23.43 8.30
C ALA A 823 49.59 -24.30 7.05
N PRO A 824 49.06 -25.53 7.19
CA PRO A 824 48.94 -26.52 6.11
C PRO A 824 47.71 -26.32 5.19
N TYR A 825 47.25 -25.08 4.98
CA TYR A 825 46.02 -24.80 4.23
C TYR A 825 46.32 -24.34 2.81
N ALA A 826 45.45 -24.72 1.87
CA ALA A 826 45.47 -24.17 0.52
C ALA A 826 44.64 -22.88 0.48
N TYR A 827 45.14 -21.89 -0.24
CA TYR A 827 44.43 -20.64 -0.52
C TYR A 827 44.05 -20.58 -1.99
N ALA A 828 42.88 -20.02 -2.27
CA ALA A 828 42.47 -19.72 -3.62
C ALA A 828 41.61 -18.47 -3.71
N VAL A 829 41.57 -17.89 -4.90
CA VAL A 829 40.64 -16.82 -5.29
C VAL A 829 39.57 -17.42 -6.17
N LEU A 830 38.34 -16.94 -6.06
CA LEU A 830 37.28 -17.35 -6.97
C LEU A 830 37.59 -16.93 -8.42
N ALA A 831 37.64 -17.90 -9.35
CA ALA A 831 38.02 -17.61 -10.73
C ALA A 831 36.93 -16.79 -11.43
N ARG A 832 37.26 -15.57 -11.89
CA ARG A 832 36.29 -14.70 -12.59
C ARG A 832 35.67 -15.33 -13.84
N LYS A 833 36.41 -16.24 -14.49
CA LYS A 833 35.95 -17.01 -15.66
C LYS A 833 34.79 -17.95 -15.31
N MET A 834 34.79 -18.50 -14.10
CA MET A 834 33.71 -19.33 -13.56
C MET A 834 32.40 -18.56 -13.60
N PHE A 835 32.39 -17.37 -12.98
CA PHE A 835 31.18 -16.55 -12.93
C PHE A 835 30.63 -16.31 -14.32
N LYS A 836 31.43 -15.80 -15.26
CA LYS A 836 30.98 -15.54 -16.63
C LYS A 836 30.39 -16.80 -17.30
N ARG A 837 31.03 -17.95 -17.12
CA ARG A 837 30.59 -19.23 -17.72
C ARG A 837 29.26 -19.71 -17.13
N PHE A 838 29.14 -19.75 -15.80
CA PHE A 838 27.96 -20.34 -15.14
C PHE A 838 26.79 -19.38 -15.01
N SER A 839 27.04 -18.08 -14.89
CA SER A 839 25.95 -17.13 -14.99
C SER A 839 25.32 -17.19 -16.39
N ALA A 840 26.10 -17.39 -17.46
CA ALA A 840 25.58 -17.62 -18.82
C ALA A 840 24.65 -18.85 -18.96
N THR A 841 24.74 -19.83 -18.06
CA THR A 841 23.85 -21.01 -18.08
C THR A 841 22.58 -20.81 -17.26
N VAL A 842 22.52 -19.83 -16.36
CA VAL A 842 21.33 -19.52 -15.57
C VAL A 842 20.46 -18.51 -16.32
N SER A 843 19.33 -19.00 -16.85
CA SER A 843 18.32 -18.09 -17.38
C SER A 843 17.67 -17.26 -16.26
N PRO A 844 17.27 -16.00 -16.51
CA PRO A 844 16.43 -15.21 -15.60
C PRO A 844 15.22 -15.96 -15.10
N GLU A 845 14.59 -16.70 -15.99
CA GLU A 845 13.40 -17.46 -15.69
C GLU A 845 13.69 -18.54 -14.65
N THR A 846 14.83 -19.24 -14.75
CA THR A 846 15.29 -20.20 -13.74
C THR A 846 15.52 -19.53 -12.38
N PHE A 847 16.11 -18.33 -12.38
CA PHE A 847 16.33 -17.56 -11.16
C PHE A 847 15.01 -17.16 -10.48
N VAL A 848 14.10 -16.51 -11.23
CA VAL A 848 12.78 -16.10 -10.74
C VAL A 848 11.97 -17.31 -10.27
N ARG A 849 11.96 -18.42 -11.03
CA ARG A 849 11.28 -19.66 -10.63
C ARG A 849 11.83 -20.23 -9.33
N THR A 850 13.14 -20.15 -9.10
CA THR A 850 13.76 -20.64 -7.86
C THR A 850 13.32 -19.78 -6.66
N VAL A 851 13.38 -18.46 -6.80
CA VAL A 851 12.91 -17.53 -5.76
C VAL A 851 11.42 -17.73 -5.50
N ALA A 852 10.59 -17.79 -6.54
CA ALA A 852 9.16 -18.04 -6.42
C ALA A 852 8.89 -19.36 -5.68
N ARG A 853 9.53 -20.46 -6.08
CA ARG A 853 9.39 -21.75 -5.41
C ARG A 853 9.69 -21.66 -3.91
N ASN A 854 10.79 -21.01 -3.53
CA ASN A 854 11.22 -20.93 -2.13
C ASN A 854 10.31 -20.00 -1.31
N VAL A 855 9.87 -18.87 -1.88
CA VAL A 855 8.91 -17.97 -1.25
C VAL A 855 7.58 -18.69 -0.97
N LEU A 856 7.14 -19.56 -1.88
CA LEU A 856 5.91 -20.35 -1.73
C LEU A 856 6.09 -21.53 -0.76
N LYS A 857 7.22 -22.27 -0.84
CA LYS A 857 7.48 -23.49 -0.04
C LYS A 857 7.60 -23.20 1.46
N ARG A 858 8.32 -22.15 1.84
CA ARG A 858 8.51 -21.69 3.24
C ARG A 858 7.26 -21.81 4.10
N LYS A 859 6.15 -21.40 3.51
CA LYS A 859 4.91 -21.15 4.24
C LYS A 859 4.04 -22.38 4.34
N HIS A 860 4.23 -23.36 3.46
CA HIS A 860 3.69 -24.69 3.66
C HIS A 860 4.31 -25.34 4.91
N ASP A 861 5.63 -25.27 5.02
CA ASP A 861 6.36 -25.94 6.10
C ASP A 861 6.07 -25.32 7.48
N SER A 862 5.89 -23.99 7.58
CA SER A 862 5.51 -23.35 8.85
C SER A 862 4.15 -23.80 9.39
N LEU A 863 3.19 -24.09 8.51
CA LEU A 863 1.84 -24.52 8.92
C LEU A 863 1.81 -25.97 9.40
N VAL A 864 2.63 -26.83 8.79
CA VAL A 864 2.74 -28.23 9.21
C VAL A 864 3.33 -28.31 10.61
N VAL A 865 4.37 -27.51 10.90
CA VAL A 865 5.02 -27.50 12.21
C VAL A 865 4.09 -26.99 13.31
N GLU A 866 3.36 -25.89 13.09
CA GLU A 866 2.41 -25.36 14.08
C GLU A 866 1.26 -26.36 14.36
N GLY A 867 0.73 -27.01 13.32
CA GLY A 867 -0.34 -28.00 13.48
C GLY A 867 0.08 -29.27 14.25
N ASP A 868 1.33 -29.71 14.09
CA ASP A 868 1.86 -30.87 14.81
C ASP A 868 2.14 -30.56 16.30
N VAL A 869 2.59 -29.34 16.62
CA VAL A 869 2.81 -28.91 18.02
C VAL A 869 1.48 -28.80 18.79
N ASP A 870 0.43 -28.25 18.16
CA ASP A 870 -0.91 -28.16 18.78
C ASP A 870 -1.55 -29.55 19.01
N LEU A 871 -1.21 -30.54 18.16
CA LEU A 871 -1.66 -31.93 18.32
C LEU A 871 -0.85 -32.70 19.38
N GLU A 872 0.45 -32.39 19.56
CA GLU A 872 1.27 -32.95 20.63
C GLU A 872 0.90 -32.37 22.01
N GLU A 873 0.65 -31.06 22.13
CA GLU A 873 0.16 -30.45 23.39
C GLU A 873 -1.26 -30.94 23.75
N ALA A 874 -2.12 -31.23 22.77
CA ALA A 874 -3.41 -31.89 23.01
C ALA A 874 -3.28 -33.40 23.33
N GLY A 875 -2.14 -34.01 23.04
CA GLY A 875 -1.85 -35.44 23.20
C GLY A 875 -1.23 -35.82 24.55
N GLU A 876 -0.55 -34.90 25.24
CA GLU A 876 0.20 -35.21 26.48
C GLU A 876 -0.65 -35.31 27.77
N GLU A 877 -1.96 -35.03 27.76
CA GLU A 877 -2.83 -35.26 28.92
C GLU A 877 -3.39 -36.70 29.07
N ARG A 878 -3.01 -37.67 28.21
CA ARG A 878 -3.45 -39.07 28.36
C ARG A 878 -2.35 -40.06 28.73
N GLY A 879 -2.03 -40.00 30.01
CA GLY A 879 -1.76 -41.13 30.92
C GLY A 879 -1.34 -42.49 30.34
N THR A 880 -0.10 -42.84 30.67
CA THR A 880 0.48 -44.18 30.77
C THR A 880 -0.45 -45.19 31.48
N LYS A 881 -0.99 -46.17 30.75
CA LYS A 881 -1.39 -47.47 31.33
C LYS A 881 -0.99 -48.63 30.43
N ARG A 882 0.08 -49.33 30.84
CA ARG A 882 0.54 -50.62 30.31
C ARG A 882 -0.57 -51.68 30.44
N ARG A 883 -0.93 -52.28 29.30
CA ARG A 883 -1.76 -53.50 29.20
C ARG A 883 -0.99 -54.73 29.72
N ARG A 884 -1.62 -55.50 30.60
CA ARG A 884 -1.43 -56.95 30.74
C ARG A 884 -2.79 -57.65 30.57
N SER A 885 -2.74 -58.81 29.96
CA SER A 885 -3.80 -59.55 29.26
C SER A 885 -4.55 -60.58 30.11
N MET A 886 -5.84 -60.78 29.76
CA MET A 886 -6.71 -61.98 29.90
C MET A 886 -7.25 -62.37 31.30
N PRO A 887 -8.37 -63.13 31.44
CA PRO A 887 -9.52 -63.33 30.53
C PRO A 887 -10.93 -63.26 31.20
N VAL A 888 -11.93 -63.09 30.32
CA VAL A 888 -13.36 -63.53 30.28
C VAL A 888 -14.00 -64.25 31.49
N GLU A 889 -15.14 -63.73 31.95
CA GLU A 889 -16.37 -64.43 32.43
C GLU A 889 -17.48 -63.37 32.67
N SER A 890 -18.54 -63.32 31.86
CA SER A 890 -19.91 -63.86 32.06
C SER A 890 -20.81 -63.11 33.06
N GLY A 891 -22.02 -62.73 32.63
CA GLY A 891 -23.16 -62.36 33.49
C GLY A 891 -23.72 -60.97 33.22
N VAL A 892 -24.80 -60.78 32.43
CA VAL A 892 -26.24 -60.91 32.78
C VAL A 892 -26.84 -59.56 33.21
N GLU A 893 -27.84 -59.10 32.43
CA GLU A 893 -29.07 -58.32 32.75
C GLU A 893 -28.93 -57.02 33.59
N ASP A 894 -29.76 -55.97 33.50
CA ASP A 894 -30.99 -55.65 32.79
C ASP A 894 -31.14 -54.11 32.81
N ASP A 895 -32.12 -53.64 32.04
CA ASP A 895 -32.75 -52.33 31.99
C ASP A 895 -32.77 -51.49 33.29
N THR A 896 -32.68 -50.16 33.16
CA THR A 896 -33.87 -49.28 33.29
C THR A 896 -33.56 -47.78 33.22
N GLU A 897 -34.49 -47.08 32.57
CA GLU A 897 -34.67 -45.64 32.48
C GLU A 897 -34.80 -44.95 33.86
N GLY A 898 -34.45 -43.65 33.92
CA GLY A 898 -34.81 -42.82 35.06
C GLY A 898 -34.24 -41.41 35.09
N ARG A 899 -34.81 -40.48 34.30
CA ARG A 899 -34.99 -39.07 34.73
C ARG A 899 -35.92 -39.07 35.96
N PRO A 900 -35.97 -38.07 36.90
CA PRO A 900 -35.86 -36.63 36.61
C PRO A 900 -35.35 -35.68 37.74
N GLN A 901 -35.31 -34.38 37.41
CA GLN A 901 -35.65 -33.20 38.25
C GLN A 901 -34.72 -32.67 39.37
N SER A 902 -34.15 -31.50 39.08
CA SER A 902 -34.22 -30.20 39.81
C SER A 902 -34.18 -30.14 41.35
N LYS A 903 -33.23 -29.35 41.90
CA LYS A 903 -33.38 -28.21 42.85
C LYS A 903 -31.98 -27.73 43.25
N LYS A 904 -31.56 -26.49 42.95
CA LYS A 904 -31.70 -25.21 43.70
C LYS A 904 -30.98 -25.13 45.07
N ALA A 905 -30.18 -24.06 45.18
CA ALA A 905 -29.59 -23.39 46.36
C ALA A 905 -28.29 -24.00 46.94
N ALA A 906 -27.32 -23.27 47.47
CA ALA A 906 -26.89 -21.86 47.41
C ALA A 906 -25.60 -21.76 48.25
N ALA A 907 -24.72 -20.82 47.86
CA ALA A 907 -23.84 -20.01 48.72
C ALA A 907 -22.47 -20.53 49.23
N ARG A 908 -21.53 -19.57 49.11
CA ARG A 908 -20.25 -19.30 49.82
C ARG A 908 -19.02 -20.10 49.36
N SER A 909 -17.81 -19.54 49.30
CA SER A 909 -17.26 -18.18 49.41
C SER A 909 -15.74 -18.33 49.20
N GLY A 910 -15.06 -17.37 48.56
CA GLY A 910 -13.59 -17.41 48.50
C GLY A 910 -12.95 -16.27 47.71
N SER A 911 -13.07 -15.04 48.20
CA SER A 911 -12.29 -13.87 47.74
C SER A 911 -11.03 -13.73 48.60
N LYS A 912 -9.86 -13.56 47.98
CA LYS A 912 -8.65 -13.04 48.62
C LYS A 912 -8.14 -11.81 47.88
N ARG A 913 -8.14 -10.70 48.62
CA ARG A 913 -7.50 -9.40 48.39
C ARG A 913 -5.99 -9.46 48.59
N ALA A 914 -5.26 -8.59 47.88
CA ALA A 914 -4.15 -7.75 48.38
C ALA A 914 -3.80 -6.72 47.28
N ARG A 915 -3.32 -5.50 47.51
CA ARG A 915 -3.40 -4.49 48.60
C ARG A 915 -2.82 -3.21 47.96
N SER A 916 -3.49 -2.09 48.15
CA SER A 916 -3.05 -0.73 47.77
C SER A 916 -2.08 -0.15 48.81
N ALA A 917 -1.09 0.63 48.38
CA ALA A 917 -0.36 1.57 49.23
C ALA A 917 -0.09 2.88 48.48
N GLN A 918 -0.36 4.00 49.15
CA GLN A 918 -0.05 5.38 48.76
C GLN A 918 1.21 5.89 49.50
N PRO A 919 1.80 7.05 49.11
CA PRO A 919 3.20 7.38 49.34
C PRO A 919 3.45 8.33 50.53
N GLU A 920 4.70 8.33 51.02
CA GLU A 920 5.26 9.39 51.87
C GLU A 920 6.63 9.86 51.32
N GLU A 921 6.87 11.16 51.48
CA GLU A 921 8.07 11.92 51.15
C GLU A 921 9.25 11.61 52.10
N ALA A 922 10.48 11.59 51.58
CA ALA A 922 11.59 12.46 52.03
C ALA A 922 12.96 12.04 51.44
N ALA A 923 13.62 13.04 50.86
CA ALA A 923 15.06 13.36 50.94
C ALA A 923 16.17 12.37 50.48
N SER A 924 16.84 12.82 49.42
CA SER A 924 18.28 13.08 49.34
C SER A 924 19.24 12.03 48.74
N GLU A 925 20.12 12.60 47.91
CA GLU A 925 21.48 12.17 47.53
C GLU A 925 21.69 11.11 46.42
N GLY A 926 22.12 11.64 45.27
CA GLY A 926 23.36 11.19 44.63
C GLY A 926 23.25 10.13 43.53
N ARG A 927 23.09 10.56 42.26
CA ARG A 927 23.54 9.75 41.11
C ARG A 927 24.26 10.59 40.03
N PRO A 928 25.27 9.98 39.37
CA PRO A 928 26.29 10.69 38.60
C PRO A 928 25.83 11.00 37.18
N ARG A 929 26.35 12.11 36.65
CA ARG A 929 26.21 12.53 35.25
C ARG A 929 27.01 11.60 34.32
N GLY A 930 26.32 10.78 33.55
CA GLY A 930 26.85 10.19 32.32
C GLY A 930 26.47 11.06 31.11
N LYS A 931 27.44 11.77 30.52
CA LYS A 931 27.32 12.42 29.21
C LYS A 931 27.85 11.44 28.15
N ARG A 932 27.04 11.05 27.15
CA ARG A 932 27.44 10.85 25.72
C ARG A 932 26.29 10.27 24.87
N ALA A 933 26.41 10.52 23.55
CA ALA A 933 25.60 10.04 22.43
C ALA A 933 24.21 10.69 22.21
N ARG A 934 24.20 11.95 21.73
CA ARG A 934 23.02 12.57 21.07
C ARG A 934 23.35 13.32 19.78
N VAL A 935 24.60 13.27 19.31
CA VAL A 935 25.07 14.07 18.16
C VAL A 935 25.15 13.25 16.87
N SER A 936 25.18 11.91 16.92
CA SER A 936 25.28 11.06 15.72
C SER A 936 23.93 10.80 15.03
N GLU A 937 22.83 10.67 15.77
CA GLU A 937 21.51 10.38 15.18
C GLU A 937 20.92 11.57 14.41
N SER A 938 21.05 12.80 14.93
CA SER A 938 20.57 14.00 14.20
C SER A 938 21.31 14.24 12.89
N LYS A 939 22.57 13.79 12.76
CA LYS A 939 23.33 13.95 11.52
C LYS A 939 22.86 12.95 10.45
N GLN A 940 22.60 11.69 10.83
CA GLN A 940 22.06 10.68 9.91
C GLN A 940 20.66 11.03 9.39
N PHE A 941 19.80 11.66 10.19
CA PHE A 941 18.49 12.14 9.72
C PHE A 941 18.60 13.31 8.74
N ALA A 942 19.51 14.24 8.98
CA ALA A 942 19.72 15.39 8.09
C ALA A 942 20.32 14.96 6.72
N ASP A 943 21.26 14.01 6.72
CA ASP A 943 21.90 13.52 5.50
C ASP A 943 20.89 12.77 4.59
N VAL A 944 19.98 11.97 5.17
CA VAL A 944 18.92 11.27 4.42
C VAL A 944 17.86 12.23 3.87
N GLU A 945 17.54 13.30 4.59
CA GLU A 945 16.58 14.30 4.14
C GLU A 945 17.16 15.17 3.01
N GLU A 946 18.45 15.50 3.07
CA GLU A 946 19.15 16.24 2.02
C GLU A 946 19.33 15.40 0.75
N GLU A 947 19.66 14.10 0.86
CA GLU A 947 19.69 13.18 -0.29
C GLU A 947 18.31 13.05 -0.95
N ALA A 948 17.23 12.97 -0.16
CA ALA A 948 15.87 12.93 -0.67
C ALA A 948 15.47 14.24 -1.37
N ARG A 949 15.93 15.39 -0.85
CA ARG A 949 15.69 16.71 -1.45
C ARG A 949 16.41 16.86 -2.79
N VAL A 950 17.68 16.48 -2.86
CA VAL A 950 18.51 16.53 -4.08
C VAL A 950 17.95 15.59 -5.16
N ALA A 951 17.50 14.40 -4.79
CA ALA A 951 16.86 13.48 -5.72
C ALA A 951 15.52 14.02 -6.29
N LEU A 952 14.76 14.77 -5.48
CA LEU A 952 13.50 15.40 -5.91
C LEU A 952 13.73 16.60 -6.85
N GLU A 953 14.78 17.38 -6.62
CA GLU A 953 15.22 18.47 -7.52
C GLU A 953 15.70 17.92 -8.86
N ALA A 954 16.52 16.86 -8.86
CA ALA A 954 16.95 16.20 -10.09
C ALA A 954 15.79 15.60 -10.89
N ALA A 955 14.76 15.06 -10.20
CA ALA A 955 13.56 14.56 -10.87
C ALA A 955 12.69 15.67 -11.49
N ARG A 956 12.69 16.88 -10.92
CA ARG A 956 12.00 18.05 -11.48
C ARG A 956 12.71 18.63 -12.70
N GLU A 957 14.04 18.74 -12.67
CA GLU A 957 14.82 19.22 -13.82
C GLU A 957 14.70 18.29 -15.04
N HIS A 958 14.45 17.00 -14.83
CA HIS A 958 14.22 16.03 -15.91
C HIS A 958 12.79 16.03 -16.47
N ALA A 959 11.80 16.57 -15.75
CA ALA A 959 10.42 16.67 -16.24
C ALA A 959 10.26 17.80 -17.28
N ASP A 960 11.04 18.89 -17.15
CA ASP A 960 10.98 20.06 -18.04
C ASP A 960 11.61 19.84 -19.43
N VAL A 961 12.29 18.72 -19.67
CA VAL A 961 12.93 18.40 -20.97
C VAL A 961 12.03 17.52 -21.87
N GLY A 962 10.86 17.08 -21.37
CA GLY A 962 10.02 16.06 -22.01
C GLY A 962 8.78 16.51 -22.79
N GLU A 963 8.38 17.78 -22.73
CA GLU A 963 7.15 18.25 -23.41
C GLU A 963 7.46 19.18 -24.58
N GLY A 964 7.82 18.58 -25.71
CA GLY A 964 7.96 19.27 -26.98
C GLY A 964 7.71 18.32 -28.14
N GLU A 965 6.43 18.19 -28.54
CA GLU A 965 5.90 17.82 -29.87
C GLU A 965 4.73 16.83 -29.76
N SER A 966 3.49 17.32 -29.89
CA SER A 966 2.44 16.71 -30.73
C SER A 966 1.12 17.50 -30.66
N THR A 967 0.48 17.66 -31.83
CA THR A 967 -0.88 18.15 -32.12
C THR A 967 -1.10 19.63 -32.48
N LYS A 968 -0.90 19.91 -33.78
CA LYS A 968 -1.62 20.92 -34.56
C LYS A 968 -2.88 20.30 -35.18
N VAL A 969 -4.07 20.75 -34.81
CA VAL A 969 -5.28 20.74 -35.65
C VAL A 969 -6.05 22.04 -35.41
N GLY A 970 -6.54 22.64 -36.49
CA GLY A 970 -6.78 24.08 -36.62
C GLY A 970 -8.08 24.65 -36.04
N GLY A 971 -8.08 25.98 -35.94
CA GLY A 971 -9.22 26.83 -35.59
C GLY A 971 -8.93 28.28 -35.94
N SER A 972 -9.69 28.82 -36.88
CA SER A 972 -9.58 30.14 -37.52
C SER A 972 -10.09 31.31 -36.65
N ARG A 973 -9.66 32.54 -37.01
CA ARG A 973 -10.04 33.91 -36.57
C ARG A 973 -9.14 34.48 -35.46
N GLY A 974 -8.55 35.67 -35.56
CA GLY A 974 -8.55 36.70 -36.60
C GLY A 974 -7.93 38.00 -36.04
N LYS A 975 -7.15 38.69 -36.88
CA LYS A 975 -6.84 40.14 -36.87
C LYS A 975 -6.14 40.78 -35.65
N LYS A 976 -4.88 41.18 -35.86
CA LYS A 976 -4.28 42.56 -35.81
C LYS A 976 -2.79 42.40 -35.45
N ALA A 977 -1.86 42.70 -36.37
CA ALA A 977 -1.25 44.02 -36.60
C ALA A 977 -0.46 44.47 -35.34
N LEU A 978 0.81 44.88 -35.36
CA LEU A 978 1.81 45.19 -36.39
C LEU A 978 3.08 45.62 -35.60
N VAL A 979 4.22 45.80 -36.27
CA VAL A 979 5.41 46.59 -35.84
C VAL A 979 6.43 45.83 -34.97
N SER A 980 7.46 45.25 -35.59
CA SER A 980 8.83 45.80 -35.76
C SER A 980 9.69 45.68 -34.50
N GLY A 981 10.99 45.44 -34.53
CA GLY A 981 11.93 45.48 -35.64
C GLY A 981 13.30 45.04 -35.16
N SER A 982 14.10 44.70 -36.16
CA SER A 982 15.43 44.09 -36.13
C SER A 982 16.52 44.94 -35.48
N LYS A 983 17.56 44.26 -34.97
CA LYS A 983 19.01 44.56 -35.00
C LYS A 983 19.70 43.60 -34.01
N LYS A 984 20.91 43.06 -34.20
CA LYS A 984 22.03 43.25 -35.14
C LYS A 984 22.98 42.04 -34.91
N ILE A 985 23.45 41.34 -35.94
CA ILE A 985 24.84 41.33 -36.49
C ILE A 985 25.92 41.02 -35.43
N VAL A 986 26.74 39.97 -35.58
CA VAL A 986 28.16 39.95 -36.08
C VAL A 986 28.71 38.60 -35.56
N ASP A 987 29.53 37.76 -36.20
CA ASP A 987 30.08 37.56 -37.55
C ASP A 987 31.05 36.36 -37.45
N ALA A 988 31.42 35.77 -38.60
CA ALA A 988 32.61 34.93 -38.87
C ALA A 988 32.83 33.59 -38.11
N GLY A 989 33.22 32.48 -38.74
CA GLY A 989 33.64 32.22 -40.12
C GLY A 989 34.49 30.94 -40.18
N GLU A 990 34.50 30.31 -41.37
CA GLU A 990 35.61 29.49 -41.94
C GLU A 990 35.94 28.12 -41.30
N THR A 991 36.25 27.01 -41.99
CA THR A 991 36.21 26.45 -43.38
C THR A 991 36.81 25.02 -43.30
N GLU A 992 36.78 24.26 -44.42
CA GLU A 992 37.51 23.00 -44.74
C GLU A 992 36.81 21.70 -44.30
N VAL A 993 36.30 20.80 -45.17
CA VAL A 993 36.71 20.15 -46.45
C VAL A 993 37.79 19.06 -46.28
N ASP A 994 37.36 17.80 -46.38
CA ASP A 994 37.95 16.65 -47.12
C ASP A 994 37.09 15.40 -46.77
N GLY A 995 36.69 14.45 -47.63
CA GLY A 995 37.10 14.07 -48.98
C GLY A 995 37.76 12.67 -48.96
N HIS A 996 37.16 11.68 -49.66
CA HIS A 996 37.58 10.26 -49.92
C HIS A 996 36.84 9.19 -49.08
N GLY A 997 36.34 8.04 -49.57
CA GLY A 997 36.37 7.39 -50.90
C GLY A 997 36.36 5.84 -50.74
N GLY A 998 35.57 5.11 -51.57
CA GLY A 998 35.69 3.66 -51.87
C GLY A 998 34.69 2.71 -51.16
N ALA A 999 33.68 2.11 -51.83
CA ALA A 999 33.68 0.93 -52.74
C ALA A 999 33.89 -0.42 -51.98
N ALA A 1000 33.21 -1.56 -52.19
CA ALA A 1000 32.15 -2.06 -53.08
C ALA A 1000 31.67 -3.47 -52.59
N VAL A 1001 30.78 -4.12 -53.37
CA VAL A 1001 30.31 -5.55 -53.33
C VAL A 1001 29.02 -5.80 -52.50
N GLY A 1002 27.91 -6.37 -52.98
CA GLY A 1002 27.49 -6.87 -54.30
C GLY A 1002 26.30 -7.86 -54.18
N LYS A 1003 25.38 -7.80 -55.18
CA LYS A 1003 24.37 -8.80 -55.64
C LYS A 1003 23.10 -9.02 -54.79
N ILE A 1004 21.91 -8.57 -55.24
CA ILE A 1004 21.00 -9.10 -56.29
C ILE A 1004 20.31 -10.43 -55.91
N ARG A 1005 19.00 -10.36 -55.63
CA ARG A 1005 17.99 -11.18 -56.34
C ARG A 1005 16.62 -10.49 -56.29
N ALA A 1006 16.10 -10.21 -57.48
CA ALA A 1006 14.74 -9.74 -57.75
C ALA A 1006 13.86 -10.93 -58.15
N GLY A 1007 12.55 -10.83 -57.91
CA GLY A 1007 11.56 -11.67 -58.57
C GLY A 1007 10.16 -11.52 -57.98
N GLY A 1008 9.24 -10.93 -58.76
CA GLY A 1008 7.81 -11.26 -58.72
C GLY A 1008 6.85 -10.17 -58.23
N ALA A 1009 6.29 -9.43 -59.16
CA ALA A 1009 4.93 -8.87 -59.10
C ALA A 1009 4.22 -9.31 -60.41
N PRO A 1010 2.91 -9.10 -60.62
CA PRO A 1010 1.82 -8.73 -59.70
C PRO A 1010 0.62 -9.72 -59.76
N ASP A 1011 -0.38 -9.58 -58.89
CA ASP A 1011 -1.76 -9.82 -59.33
C ASP A 1011 -2.79 -9.06 -58.48
N GLU A 1012 -3.79 -8.56 -59.20
CA GLU A 1012 -4.82 -7.60 -58.84
C GLU A 1012 -6.16 -8.35 -58.79
N GLN A 1013 -6.89 -8.36 -57.67
CA GLN A 1013 -8.36 -8.49 -57.68
C GLN A 1013 -9.04 -8.17 -56.32
N SER A 1014 -9.74 -7.03 -56.33
CA SER A 1014 -11.11 -6.82 -55.85
C SER A 1014 -11.53 -7.06 -54.38
N ARG A 1015 -11.76 -5.91 -53.70
CA ARG A 1015 -13.04 -5.45 -53.09
C ARG A 1015 -13.90 -6.45 -52.29
N LYS A 1016 -14.08 -6.15 -50.99
CA LYS A 1016 -15.39 -5.81 -50.35
C LYS A 1016 -15.23 -5.70 -48.82
N ILE A 1017 -15.26 -4.47 -48.28
CA ILE A 1017 -15.68 -4.25 -46.88
C ILE A 1017 -16.75 -3.16 -46.89
N LYS A 1018 -17.89 -3.49 -46.28
CA LYS A 1018 -19.09 -2.66 -46.14
C LYS A 1018 -18.80 -1.50 -45.18
N ALA A 1019 -19.18 -0.30 -45.60
CA ALA A 1019 -19.33 0.85 -44.73
C ALA A 1019 -20.60 0.69 -43.87
N VAL A 1020 -20.45 0.73 -42.54
CA VAL A 1020 -21.56 0.98 -41.61
C VAL A 1020 -21.55 2.47 -41.31
N LYS A 1021 -22.66 3.11 -41.69
CA LYS A 1021 -22.94 4.53 -41.56
C LYS A 1021 -23.54 4.76 -40.18
N ALA A 1022 -22.88 5.55 -39.33
CA ALA A 1022 -23.43 5.97 -38.04
C ALA A 1022 -24.48 7.07 -38.29
N GLU A 1023 -25.72 6.81 -37.88
CA GLU A 1023 -26.79 7.81 -37.82
C GLU A 1023 -26.79 8.49 -36.44
N ALA A 1024 -26.89 9.81 -36.46
CA ALA A 1024 -27.05 10.65 -35.28
C ALA A 1024 -28.51 10.62 -34.80
N PRO A 1025 -28.78 10.70 -33.48
CA PRO A 1025 -30.14 10.69 -32.97
C PRO A 1025 -30.78 12.09 -33.11
N GLN A 1026 -31.98 12.12 -33.69
CA GLN A 1026 -32.87 13.29 -33.67
C GLN A 1026 -33.70 13.34 -32.36
N PRO A 1027 -34.15 14.53 -31.95
CA PRO A 1027 -34.90 14.73 -30.71
C PRO A 1027 -36.38 14.33 -30.87
N VAL A 1028 -36.95 13.75 -29.82
CA VAL A 1028 -38.38 13.39 -29.75
C VAL A 1028 -39.16 14.60 -29.24
N GLU A 1029 -40.09 15.08 -30.07
CA GLU A 1029 -41.14 16.03 -29.71
C GLU A 1029 -42.21 15.36 -28.83
N GLU A 1030 -42.57 16.02 -27.74
CA GLU A 1030 -43.71 15.70 -26.90
C GLU A 1030 -45.01 16.15 -27.59
N ALA A 1031 -45.96 15.24 -27.73
CA ALA A 1031 -47.32 15.55 -28.16
C ALA A 1031 -48.29 15.41 -26.98
N GLU A 1032 -48.97 16.52 -26.67
CA GLU A 1032 -50.11 16.61 -25.78
C GLU A 1032 -51.29 15.76 -26.28
N ILE A 1033 -51.89 14.92 -25.43
CA ILE A 1033 -53.30 14.53 -25.57
C ILE A 1033 -54.00 14.59 -24.20
N SER A 1034 -54.98 15.49 -24.16
CA SER A 1034 -56.05 15.70 -23.18
C SER A 1034 -56.97 14.49 -23.01
N GLY A 1035 -57.48 14.25 -21.79
CA GLY A 1035 -58.62 13.34 -21.60
C GLY A 1035 -59.02 13.07 -20.14
N ARG A 1036 -60.02 13.82 -19.65
CA ARG A 1036 -60.76 13.66 -18.37
C ARG A 1036 -61.44 12.28 -18.19
N MET A 1037 -61.62 11.87 -16.93
CA MET A 1037 -62.87 11.43 -16.24
C MET A 1037 -62.58 10.34 -15.18
N THR A 1038 -62.57 10.68 -13.88
CA THR A 1038 -63.66 10.58 -12.87
C THR A 1038 -64.00 9.19 -12.33
N LEU A 1039 -63.87 9.10 -10.99
CA LEU A 1039 -64.75 8.44 -10.01
C LEU A 1039 -64.87 6.91 -10.01
N GLY A 1040 -64.28 6.33 -8.96
CA GLY A 1040 -65.10 5.73 -7.90
C GLY A 1040 -65.29 4.21 -7.90
N PRO A 1041 -65.61 3.63 -6.74
CA PRO A 1041 -65.04 2.35 -6.30
C PRO A 1041 -66.11 1.24 -6.15
N GLN A 1042 -65.68 -0.02 -5.98
CA GLN A 1042 -66.21 -0.93 -4.93
C GLN A 1042 -65.68 -2.38 -5.04
N THR A 1043 -65.28 -2.92 -3.87
CA THR A 1043 -65.57 -4.25 -3.27
C THR A 1043 -65.86 -5.45 -4.20
N ARG A 1044 -65.44 -6.69 -3.95
CA ARG A 1044 -65.49 -7.48 -2.71
C ARG A 1044 -64.98 -8.90 -3.00
N ARG A 1045 -64.35 -9.53 -1.99
CA ARG A 1045 -64.43 -10.96 -1.58
C ARG A 1045 -64.52 -12.07 -2.65
N GLY A 1046 -63.61 -13.05 -2.51
CA GLY A 1046 -64.01 -14.35 -1.95
C GLY A 1046 -63.48 -15.61 -2.63
N LYS A 1047 -62.76 -16.42 -1.82
CA LYS A 1047 -62.78 -17.91 -1.72
C LYS A 1047 -62.48 -18.74 -2.99
N ALA A 1048 -61.38 -19.49 -3.04
CA ALA A 1048 -61.11 -20.78 -2.37
C ALA A 1048 -61.90 -21.98 -2.93
N SER A 1049 -61.17 -22.90 -3.59
CA SER A 1049 -61.35 -24.37 -3.68
C SER A 1049 -60.18 -24.87 -4.56
N SER A 1050 -59.22 -25.66 -4.07
CA SER A 1050 -59.23 -27.03 -3.55
C SER A 1050 -59.45 -28.09 -4.63
N GLU A 1051 -58.54 -29.08 -4.60
CA GLU A 1051 -58.60 -30.43 -5.17
C GLU A 1051 -58.34 -30.59 -6.67
N SER A 1052 -57.79 -31.69 -7.17
CA SER A 1052 -56.91 -32.74 -6.65
C SER A 1052 -56.63 -33.70 -7.84
N HIS A 1053 -55.55 -34.47 -7.74
CA HIS A 1053 -55.36 -35.82 -8.29
C HIS A 1053 -54.98 -36.07 -9.76
N GLY A 1054 -54.00 -36.97 -9.89
CA GLY A 1054 -53.70 -37.81 -11.05
C GLY A 1054 -52.22 -37.78 -11.42
N SER A 1055 -51.32 -38.57 -10.80
CA SER A 1055 -50.90 -39.93 -11.25
C SER A 1055 -50.50 -39.98 -12.73
N LYS A 1056 -49.35 -40.49 -13.20
CA LYS A 1056 -48.55 -41.65 -12.74
C LYS A 1056 -47.30 -41.78 -13.64
N GLU A 1057 -46.21 -42.32 -13.06
CA GLU A 1057 -45.25 -43.33 -13.57
C GLU A 1057 -44.77 -43.33 -15.04
N GLU A 1058 -43.44 -43.24 -15.21
CA GLU A 1058 -42.51 -44.26 -15.79
C GLU A 1058 -41.16 -43.57 -16.12
N SER A 1059 -40.10 -43.73 -15.32
CA SER A 1059 -39.01 -44.74 -15.43
C SER A 1059 -38.34 -44.83 -16.81
N SER A 1060 -37.08 -44.35 -16.93
CA SER A 1060 -35.91 -45.23 -17.11
C SER A 1060 -34.63 -44.43 -17.31
N SER A 1061 -33.58 -44.87 -16.63
CA SER A 1061 -32.18 -44.48 -16.72
C SER A 1061 -31.54 -44.57 -18.11
N ALA A 1062 -30.65 -43.63 -18.40
CA ALA A 1062 -29.26 -43.87 -18.81
C ALA A 1062 -28.42 -42.68 -18.35
#